data_AF-A0A1M5UJ93-F1
#
_entry.id   AF-A0A1M5UJ93-F1
#
_cell.length_a   1.000
_cell.length_b   1.000
_cell.length_c   1.000
_cell.angle_alpha   90.00
_cell.angle_beta   90.00
_cell.angle_gamma   90.00
#
_symmetry.space_group_name_H-M   'P 1'
#
loop_
_entity.id
_entity.type
_entity.pdbx_description
1 polymer ?
#
loop_
_entity_poly.entity_id
_entity_poly.type
_entity_poly.pdbx_seq_one_letter_code
_entity_poly.pdbx_strand_id
1 'polypeptide(L)'
;MRMRFSGVLAASIIAAGVFWSCSESSDGVSVPEGELSSNSFAGNTGDYPGDELSSGGMPAVSSGELPAASSGAEPTSAGSAPSSSTNIAGSSGNVPGSSGGFGPGSSSSTGAGPEYSYVAPATFSDTVNGAVFSMVYVAGGTYTRGCDNCAEQDKIYETPAHKVTVDAYHIANTEVTIGQWNAVMGGKKNTWESDKAPKIGVSWFDANSFACKLGQLSGHQYRLLTDAEWEFAARGGKDGVADNFKFSGSNSVDDVAWYSENSGGKAHDVATKKPNKLGLYDMSGNSWEWVYDWLVGYTAGDKVNPVQLTGSGNKTRRGGSYGEPAEFARVSRRAIRSRDGAADMGFRIGMSAELPPGMVNPCEAANPSAAACQGDKNRDCRLITAADEAWISDDYTVVIAEDGNAVVSGFPNVSGQWYTLNNRSFNVVTRSGTKTYAYYIFSQDEMTMISDDGIPYRLYRRSMSEAKNKVTLTSASNPKTLAQLIAAVEPERLVTDEQLAHPDTSVRDPRIAAASGYTWFFDGRCCGGNHKYRFHLDKNGDAEFVVMDYDDTHHENILAKGRWFTVGNIGLHIVLNGKYFNYLYTAGERTMSYSEYMPAGPIFCHISFQSYERGDFRIFNKTVFDDKIKRPRGFNGENPVYEAGEYQWGS
;
A
#
# COMPACT_ATOMS: atom_id res chain seq x y z
N MET A 1 -29.68 39.49 -57.69
CA MET A 1 -30.81 39.02 -58.53
C MET A 1 -31.95 38.61 -57.58
N ARG A 2 -33.23 38.93 -57.89
CA ARG A 2 -34.52 38.67 -57.17
C ARG A 2 -34.48 37.93 -55.79
N MET A 3 -35.20 38.28 -54.72
CA MET A 3 -36.17 39.35 -54.31
C MET A 3 -36.27 39.31 -52.75
N ARG A 4 -36.35 40.43 -51.98
CA ARG A 4 -37.56 41.09 -51.36
C ARG A 4 -38.53 40.14 -50.61
N PHE A 5 -39.16 40.42 -49.45
CA PHE A 5 -39.26 41.55 -48.46
C PHE A 5 -40.08 41.05 -47.21
N SER A 6 -40.36 41.76 -46.08
CA SER A 6 -39.59 42.62 -45.14
C SER A 6 -40.47 43.15 -43.96
N GLY A 7 -40.10 42.93 -42.68
CA GLY A 7 -40.68 43.58 -41.45
C GLY A 7 -41.93 42.92 -40.81
N VAL A 8 -42.51 43.35 -39.66
CA VAL A 8 -42.12 44.28 -38.56
C VAL A 8 -43.04 44.04 -37.30
N LEU A 9 -42.77 44.71 -36.15
CA LEU A 9 -43.33 44.54 -34.78
C LEU A 9 -44.85 44.76 -34.51
N ALA A 10 -45.37 44.05 -33.47
CA ALA A 10 -46.35 44.44 -32.41
C ALA A 10 -47.82 44.82 -32.81
N ALA A 11 -48.86 44.79 -31.94
CA ALA A 11 -48.92 44.82 -30.45
C ALA A 11 -50.21 44.21 -29.82
N SER A 12 -50.22 44.20 -28.47
CA SER A 12 -51.15 43.71 -27.42
C SER A 12 -52.68 43.96 -27.49
N ILE A 13 -53.44 43.10 -26.75
CA ILE A 13 -54.67 43.34 -25.92
C ILE A 13 -55.31 41.95 -25.62
N ILE A 14 -55.91 41.55 -24.48
CA ILE A 14 -55.92 41.84 -23.03
C ILE A 14 -57.07 40.94 -22.44
N ALA A 15 -57.06 40.64 -21.12
CA ALA A 15 -58.17 40.04 -20.32
C ALA A 15 -58.52 38.53 -20.53
N ALA A 16 -59.03 37.78 -19.53
CA ALA A 16 -59.02 37.94 -18.05
C ALA A 16 -59.50 36.65 -17.33
N GLY A 17 -59.26 36.55 -16.00
CA GLY A 17 -59.93 35.63 -15.07
C GLY A 17 -59.17 34.31 -14.79
N VAL A 18 -58.91 33.76 -13.59
CA VAL A 18 -59.32 33.94 -12.15
C VAL A 18 -60.04 32.68 -11.61
N PHE A 19 -59.31 31.92 -10.77
CA PHE A 19 -59.75 31.01 -9.69
C PHE A 19 -60.76 29.87 -9.95
N TRP A 20 -60.36 28.64 -9.64
CA TRP A 20 -60.99 27.88 -8.54
C TRP A 20 -60.03 26.86 -7.89
N SER A 21 -60.43 26.28 -6.77
CA SER A 21 -59.59 25.44 -5.87
C SER A 21 -60.43 24.45 -5.07
N CYS A 22 -59.81 23.37 -4.55
CA CYS A 22 -60.40 22.38 -3.62
C CYS A 22 -61.49 21.46 -4.23
N SER A 23 -61.75 20.25 -3.73
CA SER A 23 -61.07 19.39 -2.72
C SER A 23 -61.61 17.94 -2.81
N GLU A 24 -60.99 17.01 -2.06
CA GLU A 24 -61.56 15.70 -1.62
C GLU A 24 -61.81 14.64 -2.72
N SER A 25 -61.90 13.33 -2.43
CA SER A 25 -61.78 12.57 -1.15
C SER A 25 -60.98 11.27 -1.34
N SER A 26 -60.85 10.47 -0.27
CA SER A 26 -60.19 9.15 -0.24
C SER A 26 -61.05 8.00 -0.78
N ASP A 27 -60.42 6.89 -1.16
CA ASP A 27 -60.46 5.63 -0.38
C ASP A 27 -59.56 4.56 -1.03
N GLY A 28 -59.18 3.52 -0.28
CA GLY A 28 -58.20 2.51 -0.69
C GLY A 28 -58.66 1.07 -0.49
N VAL A 29 -58.04 0.13 -1.23
CA VAL A 29 -58.21 -1.32 -1.08
C VAL A 29 -56.84 -2.00 -1.21
N SER A 30 -56.61 -3.06 -0.42
CA SER A 30 -55.36 -3.82 -0.34
C SER A 30 -55.57 -5.31 -0.67
N VAL A 31 -54.56 -5.94 -1.29
CA VAL A 31 -54.38 -7.40 -1.39
C VAL A 31 -52.86 -7.69 -1.33
N PRO A 32 -52.37 -8.70 -0.56
CA PRO A 32 -50.95 -8.84 -0.23
C PRO A 32 -50.18 -9.90 -1.05
N GLU A 33 -48.93 -10.15 -0.62
CA GLU A 33 -47.83 -10.86 -1.28
C GLU A 33 -47.85 -12.40 -1.16
N GLY A 34 -47.05 -13.06 -2.00
CA GLY A 34 -46.38 -14.35 -1.73
C GLY A 34 -44.85 -14.16 -1.81
N GLU A 35 -43.98 -15.12 -1.47
CA GLU A 35 -44.18 -16.55 -1.19
C GLU A 35 -43.35 -17.01 0.05
N LEU A 36 -43.47 -18.29 0.43
CA LEU A 36 -42.69 -18.92 1.49
C LEU A 36 -41.71 -19.99 0.98
N SER A 37 -40.45 -19.84 1.35
CA SER A 37 -39.46 -20.90 1.67
C SER A 37 -39.15 -22.03 0.67
N SER A 38 -37.86 -22.30 0.48
CA SER A 38 -37.36 -23.67 0.27
C SER A 38 -35.98 -23.86 0.91
N ASN A 39 -35.64 -25.11 1.25
CA ASN A 39 -34.45 -25.46 2.03
C ASN A 39 -33.56 -26.47 1.27
N SER A 40 -32.27 -26.17 1.21
CA SER A 40 -31.14 -27.13 1.32
C SER A 40 -30.81 -28.15 0.21
N PHE A 41 -29.53 -28.55 0.27
CA PHE A 41 -28.88 -29.80 -0.17
C PHE A 41 -28.26 -29.97 -1.57
N ALA A 42 -27.08 -30.63 -1.54
CA ALA A 42 -26.16 -31.01 -2.62
C ALA A 42 -25.54 -29.86 -3.46
N GLY A 43 -24.25 -29.85 -3.81
CA GLY A 43 -23.13 -30.71 -3.41
C GLY A 43 -22.38 -31.31 -4.61
N ASN A 44 -21.08 -31.00 -4.76
CA ASN A 44 -20.18 -31.74 -5.64
C ASN A 44 -18.71 -31.61 -5.17
N THR A 45 -17.84 -32.53 -5.60
CA THR A 45 -16.48 -32.72 -5.05
C THR A 45 -15.43 -32.99 -6.14
N GLY A 46 -14.18 -32.63 -5.87
CA GLY A 46 -13.00 -33.05 -6.63
C GLY A 46 -11.93 -31.94 -6.69
N ASP A 47 -10.64 -32.25 -6.79
CA ASP A 47 -9.98 -33.52 -6.49
C ASP A 47 -8.48 -33.27 -6.23
N TYR A 48 -7.81 -34.07 -5.40
CA TYR A 48 -6.37 -33.91 -5.10
C TYR A 48 -5.68 -35.27 -4.85
N PRO A 49 -4.57 -35.58 -5.54
CA PRO A 49 -3.65 -36.62 -5.08
C PRO A 49 -2.87 -36.13 -3.85
N GLY A 50 -2.43 -36.98 -2.91
CA GLY A 50 -2.54 -38.43 -2.87
C GLY A 50 -1.15 -39.08 -2.75
N ASP A 51 -0.73 -39.38 -1.52
CA ASP A 51 0.48 -40.15 -1.21
C ASP A 51 0.33 -40.88 0.14
N GLU A 52 1.24 -41.81 0.43
CA GLU A 52 0.93 -43.05 1.17
C GLU A 52 0.89 -43.02 2.71
N LEU A 53 -0.12 -43.73 3.24
CA LEU A 53 -0.08 -44.72 4.34
C LEU A 53 1.03 -44.63 5.43
N SER A 54 0.59 -44.46 6.68
CA SER A 54 0.96 -45.42 7.75
C SER A 54 -0.14 -45.51 8.82
N SER A 55 -0.21 -46.62 9.56
CA SER A 55 -1.33 -46.99 10.43
C SER A 55 -1.02 -46.82 11.94
N GLY A 56 -1.97 -46.30 12.72
CA GLY A 56 -1.81 -46.10 14.16
C GLY A 56 -3.14 -45.95 14.92
N GLY A 57 -3.46 -46.90 15.79
CA GLY A 57 -4.78 -47.11 16.41
C GLY A 57 -5.41 -45.93 17.18
N MET A 58 -6.74 -45.83 17.05
CA MET A 58 -7.66 -45.28 18.05
C MET A 58 -7.64 -46.13 19.35
N PRO A 59 -7.92 -45.55 20.54
CA PRO A 59 -9.31 -45.31 20.95
C PRO A 59 -9.57 -43.93 21.60
N ALA A 60 -10.86 -43.57 21.73
CA ALA A 60 -11.34 -42.33 22.35
C ALA A 60 -12.05 -42.60 23.69
N VAL A 61 -11.89 -41.67 24.64
CA VAL A 61 -12.62 -41.53 25.93
C VAL A 61 -12.67 -40.02 26.22
N SER A 62 -13.72 -39.28 25.81
CA SER A 62 -14.95 -38.97 26.56
C SER A 62 -14.78 -38.16 27.86
N SER A 63 -15.11 -36.86 27.77
CA SER A 63 -15.94 -36.06 28.72
C SER A 63 -15.87 -36.28 30.24
N GLY A 64 -15.68 -35.18 30.98
CA GLY A 64 -15.87 -35.04 32.44
C GLY A 64 -15.06 -33.85 32.96
N GLU A 65 -15.54 -32.61 32.79
CA GLU A 65 -16.31 -31.84 33.78
C GLU A 65 -15.48 -31.28 34.96
N LEU A 66 -15.53 -29.95 35.11
CA LEU A 66 -15.07 -29.19 36.29
C LEU A 66 -16.09 -29.34 37.43
N PRO A 67 -15.72 -28.98 38.67
CA PRO A 67 -16.23 -27.69 39.15
C PRO A 67 -15.26 -26.86 40.04
N ALA A 68 -15.70 -25.62 40.28
CA ALA A 68 -15.33 -24.62 41.30
C ALA A 68 -14.22 -24.97 42.34
N ALA A 69 -13.17 -24.18 42.55
CA ALA A 69 -13.07 -22.73 42.87
C ALA A 69 -13.25 -22.37 44.37
N SER A 70 -12.85 -21.14 44.73
CA SER A 70 -12.75 -20.56 46.10
C SER A 70 -11.50 -20.98 46.93
N SER A 71 -10.90 -20.15 47.81
CA SER A 71 -10.90 -18.66 47.89
C SER A 71 -9.91 -18.13 48.96
N GLY A 72 -9.22 -17.01 48.66
CA GLY A 72 -8.98 -15.93 49.63
C GLY A 72 -7.66 -15.85 50.41
N ALA A 73 -7.46 -14.67 51.02
CA ALA A 73 -6.53 -14.33 52.12
C ALA A 73 -5.01 -14.15 51.84
N GLU A 74 -4.67 -13.00 51.26
CA GLU A 74 -3.57 -12.12 51.72
C GLU A 74 -3.80 -11.61 53.18
N PRO A 75 -2.89 -10.82 53.82
CA PRO A 75 -1.41 -10.73 53.71
C PRO A 75 -0.71 -10.62 55.10
N THR A 76 0.64 -10.53 55.16
CA THR A 76 1.49 -9.79 56.15
C THR A 76 2.97 -10.23 56.03
N SER A 77 4.03 -9.50 56.46
CA SER A 77 4.31 -8.04 56.47
C SER A 77 5.76 -7.75 56.94
N ALA A 78 6.48 -6.88 56.22
CA ALA A 78 7.67 -6.08 56.67
C ALA A 78 8.96 -6.80 57.17
N GLY A 79 10.10 -6.07 57.12
CA GLY A 79 11.42 -6.50 57.64
C GLY A 79 12.57 -6.38 56.63
N SER A 80 12.98 -5.17 56.22
CA SER A 80 14.11 -4.41 56.82
C SER A 80 15.52 -4.84 56.37
N ALA A 81 16.29 -3.90 55.78
CA ALA A 81 17.73 -4.04 55.49
C ALA A 81 18.58 -3.79 56.75
N PRO A 82 19.93 -3.99 56.70
CA PRO A 82 20.78 -2.84 56.32
C PRO A 82 22.09 -3.15 55.55
N SER A 83 22.69 -2.05 55.10
CA SER A 83 23.97 -1.82 54.39
C SER A 83 25.27 -2.45 54.91
N SER A 84 26.21 -2.74 54.00
CA SER A 84 27.63 -2.26 53.94
C SER A 84 28.39 -3.09 52.88
N SER A 85 29.10 -2.61 51.85
CA SER A 85 30.03 -1.49 51.60
C SER A 85 31.52 -1.84 51.78
N THR A 86 32.36 -1.47 50.79
CA THR A 86 33.86 -1.48 50.77
C THR A 86 34.56 -2.82 50.41
N ASN A 87 35.72 -2.87 49.72
CA ASN A 87 36.42 -1.87 48.90
C ASN A 87 37.51 -2.48 47.96
N ILE A 88 37.80 -1.76 46.86
CA ILE A 88 39.14 -1.50 46.24
C ILE A 88 40.03 -2.68 45.76
N ALA A 89 40.20 -2.73 44.43
CA ALA A 89 41.41 -2.98 43.61
C ALA A 89 42.33 -4.22 43.79
N GLY A 90 42.94 -4.65 42.67
CA GLY A 90 43.97 -5.70 42.62
C GLY A 90 44.37 -6.05 41.19
N SER A 91 45.36 -5.35 40.64
CA SER A 91 45.76 -5.40 39.23
C SER A 91 46.48 -6.69 38.78
N SER A 92 46.27 -7.05 37.51
CA SER A 92 47.25 -7.66 36.57
C SER A 92 47.94 -8.99 36.93
N GLY A 93 47.76 -10.00 36.08
CA GLY A 93 48.59 -11.22 36.09
C GLY A 93 48.26 -12.15 34.92
N ASN A 94 48.87 -11.92 33.75
CA ASN A 94 48.61 -12.71 32.53
C ASN A 94 49.88 -13.44 32.07
N VAL A 95 49.85 -14.77 31.98
CA VAL A 95 50.72 -15.63 31.13
C VAL A 95 50.19 -17.09 31.17
N PRO A 96 50.22 -17.86 30.07
CA PRO A 96 49.52 -19.15 29.97
C PRO A 96 50.41 -20.39 30.20
N GLY A 97 49.77 -21.53 30.47
CA GLY A 97 50.37 -22.88 30.51
C GLY A 97 49.30 -23.94 30.17
N SER A 98 49.70 -25.11 29.66
CA SER A 98 48.79 -26.04 28.95
C SER A 98 48.89 -27.51 29.40
N SER A 99 48.01 -28.34 28.80
CA SER A 99 48.00 -29.82 28.77
C SER A 99 47.40 -30.59 29.97
N GLY A 100 46.92 -31.80 29.69
CA GLY A 100 46.14 -32.67 30.58
C GLY A 100 44.72 -32.92 30.04
N GLY A 101 44.23 -34.16 30.05
CA GLY A 101 42.93 -34.51 29.47
C GLY A 101 42.41 -35.90 29.88
N PHE A 102 41.45 -36.41 29.10
CA PHE A 102 40.58 -37.58 29.34
C PHE A 102 39.45 -37.38 30.37
N GLY A 103 38.23 -37.76 29.96
CA GLY A 103 37.05 -37.96 30.82
C GLY A 103 36.77 -39.45 31.03
N PRO A 104 35.51 -39.92 31.17
CA PRO A 104 34.23 -39.21 31.05
C PRO A 104 33.40 -39.17 32.35
N GLY A 105 32.33 -38.36 32.36
CA GLY A 105 31.33 -38.35 33.43
C GLY A 105 30.03 -37.71 32.95
N SER A 106 28.89 -38.39 33.15
CA SER A 106 27.59 -37.99 32.64
C SER A 106 26.60 -37.62 33.74
N SER A 107 26.00 -36.42 33.68
CA SER A 107 24.63 -36.18 34.15
C SER A 107 24.10 -34.78 33.81
N SER A 108 22.78 -34.72 33.58
CA SER A 108 21.87 -33.58 33.78
C SER A 108 22.33 -32.16 33.38
N SER A 109 21.79 -31.68 32.27
CA SER A 109 21.31 -30.30 32.18
C SER A 109 20.33 -29.98 33.32
N THR A 110 20.47 -28.81 33.94
CA THR A 110 19.43 -27.75 33.96
C THR A 110 19.99 -26.54 34.72
N GLY A 111 20.17 -25.43 34.01
CA GLY A 111 20.56 -24.15 34.58
C GLY A 111 19.99 -23.05 33.70
N ALA A 112 18.67 -22.85 33.78
CA ALA A 112 18.04 -21.72 33.09
C ALA A 112 18.66 -20.42 33.62
N GLY A 113 19.20 -19.60 32.73
CA GLY A 113 19.53 -18.23 33.08
C GLY A 113 18.27 -17.51 33.56
N PRO A 114 18.35 -16.59 34.53
CA PRO A 114 17.18 -15.90 35.04
C PRO A 114 16.41 -15.23 33.90
N GLU A 115 15.09 -15.45 33.87
CA GLU A 115 14.17 -14.72 32.98
C GLU A 115 14.17 -13.25 33.39
N TYR A 116 15.04 -12.46 32.77
CA TYR A 116 15.03 -11.00 32.87
C TYR A 116 13.85 -10.43 32.07
N SER A 117 12.64 -10.65 32.58
CA SER A 117 11.42 -10.00 32.13
C SER A 117 11.44 -8.52 32.55
N TYR A 118 12.19 -7.71 31.79
CA TYR A 118 12.22 -6.26 31.97
C TYR A 118 10.92 -5.62 31.49
N VAL A 119 9.87 -5.77 32.30
CA VAL A 119 8.62 -5.03 32.15
C VAL A 119 8.83 -3.66 32.79
N ALA A 120 9.35 -2.70 32.02
CA ALA A 120 9.09 -1.31 32.34
C ALA A 120 7.56 -1.12 32.37
N PRO A 121 6.98 -0.46 33.38
CA PRO A 121 5.54 -0.35 33.49
C PRO A 121 5.00 0.43 32.29
N ALA A 122 4.07 -0.19 31.56
CA ALA A 122 3.22 0.55 30.64
C ALA A 122 2.48 1.62 31.46
N THR A 123 2.87 2.87 31.27
CA THR A 123 2.43 4.02 32.08
C THR A 123 0.97 4.38 31.82
N PHE A 124 0.43 3.88 30.71
CA PHE A 124 -0.97 3.92 30.35
C PHE A 124 -1.38 2.57 29.74
N SER A 125 -2.64 2.18 29.89
CA SER A 125 -3.20 1.02 29.19
C SER A 125 -4.68 1.25 28.90
N ASP A 126 -5.04 1.11 27.63
CA ASP A 126 -6.42 1.20 27.15
C ASP A 126 -7.00 -0.22 26.98
N THR A 127 -8.32 -0.37 26.89
CA THR A 127 -8.98 -1.66 26.68
C THR A 127 -10.23 -1.51 25.82
N VAL A 128 -10.13 -1.95 24.56
CA VAL A 128 -11.24 -1.91 23.59
C VAL A 128 -11.64 -3.33 23.22
N ASN A 129 -12.93 -3.64 23.39
CA ASN A 129 -13.53 -4.95 23.11
C ASN A 129 -12.77 -6.15 23.71
N GLY A 130 -12.17 -5.96 24.88
CA GLY A 130 -11.40 -6.97 25.62
C GLY A 130 -9.92 -7.10 25.23
N ALA A 131 -9.44 -6.40 24.19
CA ALA A 131 -8.02 -6.30 23.88
C ALA A 131 -7.38 -5.12 24.62
N VAL A 132 -6.24 -5.38 25.27
CA VAL A 132 -5.47 -4.37 26.03
C VAL A 132 -4.41 -3.73 25.13
N PHE A 133 -4.24 -2.42 25.25
CA PHE A 133 -3.23 -1.63 24.55
C PHE A 133 -2.26 -1.01 25.55
N SER A 134 -1.17 -1.72 25.84
CA SER A 134 -0.15 -1.30 26.81
C SER A 134 0.79 -0.25 26.22
N MET A 135 0.71 0.98 26.72
CA MET A 135 1.44 2.14 26.21
C MET A 135 2.52 2.59 27.19
N VAL A 136 3.74 2.78 26.68
CA VAL A 136 4.91 3.29 27.40
C VAL A 136 5.08 4.77 27.13
N TYR A 137 5.23 5.59 28.17
CA TYR A 137 5.63 6.98 28.07
C TYR A 137 7.11 7.10 27.69
N VAL A 138 7.39 7.81 26.60
CA VAL A 138 8.74 8.19 26.17
C VAL A 138 8.97 9.65 26.53
N ALA A 139 9.86 9.90 27.48
CA ALA A 139 10.26 11.25 27.84
C ALA A 139 11.05 11.90 26.69
N GLY A 140 10.58 13.06 26.22
CA GLY A 140 11.20 13.80 25.12
C GLY A 140 12.67 14.17 25.37
N GLY A 141 13.42 14.35 24.28
CA GLY A 141 14.85 14.62 24.33
C GLY A 141 15.51 14.71 22.96
N THR A 142 16.80 15.02 22.97
CA THR A 142 17.61 15.21 21.76
C THR A 142 18.57 14.03 21.56
N TYR A 143 18.62 13.48 20.35
CA TYR A 143 19.51 12.38 19.97
C TYR A 143 20.21 12.67 18.64
N THR A 144 21.20 11.84 18.27
CA THR A 144 21.74 11.82 16.91
C THR A 144 20.93 10.80 16.09
N ARG A 145 20.19 11.29 15.08
CA ARG A 145 19.41 10.47 14.14
C ARG A 145 20.28 10.01 12.98
N GLY A 146 20.03 8.81 12.44
CA GLY A 146 20.78 8.23 11.33
C GLY A 146 22.08 7.54 11.75
N CYS A 147 23.01 7.38 10.81
CA CYS A 147 24.27 6.66 11.04
C CYS A 147 25.41 7.16 10.14
N ASP A 148 26.49 7.70 10.72
CA ASP A 148 27.64 8.20 9.97
C ASP A 148 28.48 7.09 9.29
N ASN A 149 28.46 5.88 9.86
CA ASN A 149 29.28 4.74 9.44
C ASN A 149 28.43 3.54 8.94
N CYS A 150 27.28 3.81 8.32
CA CYS A 150 26.48 2.78 7.66
C CYS A 150 27.11 2.34 6.32
N ALA A 151 26.67 1.18 5.81
CA ALA A 151 27.12 0.65 4.52
C ALA A 151 26.71 1.58 3.38
N GLU A 152 27.47 1.61 2.27
CA GLU A 152 27.32 2.61 1.21
C GLU A 152 25.90 2.66 0.62
N GLN A 153 25.28 1.50 0.42
CA GLN A 153 23.91 1.34 -0.06
C GLN A 153 22.84 1.89 0.89
N ASP A 154 23.16 2.09 2.16
CA ASP A 154 22.22 2.57 3.20
C ASP A 154 22.34 4.08 3.44
N LYS A 155 23.48 4.69 3.07
CA LYS A 155 23.76 6.11 3.30
C LYS A 155 22.73 7.04 2.67
N ILE A 156 22.18 6.67 1.51
CA ILE A 156 21.15 7.43 0.77
C ILE A 156 19.93 7.83 1.62
N TYR A 157 19.58 7.03 2.63
CA TYR A 157 18.47 7.32 3.54
C TYR A 157 18.90 7.51 5.01
N GLU A 158 20.09 7.07 5.41
CA GLU A 158 20.55 7.12 6.80
C GLU A 158 21.59 8.23 7.10
N THR A 159 22.07 8.95 6.08
CA THR A 159 23.01 10.08 6.21
C THR A 159 22.42 11.41 5.72
N PRO A 160 22.95 12.57 6.16
CA PRO A 160 23.93 12.74 7.25
C PRO A 160 23.30 12.47 8.62
N ALA A 161 24.09 12.01 9.59
CA ALA A 161 23.62 11.99 10.96
C ALA A 161 23.52 13.43 11.48
N HIS A 162 22.45 13.71 12.23
CA HIS A 162 22.10 15.07 12.65
C HIS A 162 21.35 15.04 13.97
N LYS A 163 21.30 16.18 14.68
CA LYS A 163 20.54 16.25 15.93
C LYS A 163 19.04 16.36 15.66
N VAL A 164 18.28 15.56 16.37
CA VAL A 164 16.82 15.64 16.38
C VAL A 164 16.34 15.67 17.81
N THR A 165 15.54 16.67 18.14
CA THR A 165 14.73 16.71 19.35
C THR A 165 13.34 16.20 19.03
N VAL A 166 12.84 15.28 19.86
CA VAL A 166 11.42 14.88 19.88
C VAL A 166 10.82 15.23 21.23
N ASP A 167 9.57 15.69 21.22
CA ASP A 167 8.78 15.91 22.43
C ASP A 167 8.38 14.58 23.10
N ALA A 168 7.64 14.67 24.20
CA ALA A 168 7.16 13.49 24.92
C ALA A 168 5.88 12.91 24.31
N TYR A 169 5.81 11.59 24.19
CA TYR A 169 4.69 10.84 23.61
C TYR A 169 4.54 9.49 24.31
N HIS A 170 3.49 8.75 23.98
CA HIS A 170 3.32 7.35 24.34
C HIS A 170 3.45 6.45 23.10
N ILE A 171 3.95 5.24 23.28
CA ILE A 171 4.14 4.23 22.23
C ILE A 171 3.70 2.85 22.74
N ALA A 172 3.09 2.02 21.90
CA ALA A 172 2.76 0.64 22.28
C ALA A 172 4.03 -0.18 22.56
N ASN A 173 4.03 -0.96 23.65
CA ASN A 173 5.18 -1.78 24.03
C ASN A 173 5.49 -2.89 23.02
N THR A 174 4.51 -3.30 22.22
CA THR A 174 4.61 -4.28 21.13
C THR A 174 4.07 -3.71 19.82
N GLU A 175 4.33 -4.41 18.72
CA GLU A 175 3.60 -4.28 17.46
C GLU A 175 2.09 -4.51 17.70
N VAL A 176 1.22 -3.97 16.85
CA VAL A 176 -0.23 -4.23 16.95
C VAL A 176 -0.50 -5.70 16.59
N THR A 177 -1.12 -6.45 17.49
CA THR A 177 -1.34 -7.90 17.32
C THR A 177 -2.60 -8.25 16.54
N ILE A 178 -2.71 -9.49 16.08
CA ILE A 178 -3.93 -10.02 15.43
C ILE A 178 -5.15 -9.91 16.35
N GLY A 179 -5.01 -10.16 17.66
CA GLY A 179 -6.09 -10.01 18.62
C GLY A 179 -6.56 -8.55 18.76
N GLN A 180 -5.61 -7.62 18.89
CA GLN A 180 -5.88 -6.18 18.93
C GLN A 180 -6.53 -5.68 17.63
N TRP A 181 -6.04 -6.14 16.47
CA TRP A 181 -6.63 -5.84 15.16
C TRP A 181 -8.09 -6.26 15.09
N ASN A 182 -8.39 -7.53 15.44
CA ASN A 182 -9.75 -8.06 15.40
C ASN A 182 -10.69 -7.35 16.38
N ALA A 183 -10.20 -6.95 17.56
CA ALA A 183 -10.99 -6.23 18.56
C ALA A 183 -11.40 -4.82 18.10
N VAL A 184 -10.54 -4.10 17.40
CA VAL A 184 -10.84 -2.75 16.88
C VAL A 184 -11.57 -2.83 15.54
N MET A 185 -10.98 -3.49 14.54
CA MET A 185 -11.45 -3.46 13.15
C MET A 185 -12.63 -4.41 12.92
N GLY A 186 -12.69 -5.50 13.68
CA GLY A 186 -13.49 -6.68 13.33
C GLY A 186 -12.75 -7.58 12.35
N GLY A 187 -13.10 -8.86 12.34
CA GLY A 187 -12.47 -9.84 11.46
C GLY A 187 -12.72 -11.28 11.92
N LYS A 188 -12.14 -12.22 11.17
CA LYS A 188 -11.96 -13.62 11.59
C LYS A 188 -10.51 -13.98 11.29
N LYS A 189 -9.78 -14.40 12.32
CA LYS A 189 -8.47 -15.04 12.16
C LYS A 189 -8.62 -16.49 11.69
N ASN A 190 -7.57 -17.04 11.10
CA ASN A 190 -7.49 -18.48 10.85
C ASN A 190 -7.26 -19.24 12.18
N THR A 191 -7.68 -20.50 12.26
CA THR A 191 -7.53 -21.35 13.46
C THR A 191 -6.08 -21.59 13.90
N TRP A 192 -5.13 -21.37 12.99
CA TRP A 192 -3.68 -21.52 13.20
C TRP A 192 -2.99 -20.21 13.59
N GLU A 193 -3.68 -19.07 13.55
CA GLU A 193 -3.11 -17.75 13.88
C GLU A 193 -3.20 -17.47 15.38
N SER A 194 -2.07 -17.11 15.98
CA SER A 194 -2.00 -16.61 17.36
C SER A 194 -2.54 -15.19 17.45
N ASP A 195 -3.36 -14.90 18.46
CA ASP A 195 -3.83 -13.52 18.74
C ASP A 195 -2.70 -12.59 19.21
N LYS A 196 -1.53 -13.16 19.55
CA LYS A 196 -0.32 -12.43 19.96
C LYS A 196 0.68 -12.22 18.82
N ALA A 197 0.51 -12.85 17.66
CA ALA A 197 1.36 -12.55 16.50
C ALA A 197 1.07 -11.12 16.00
N PRO A 198 2.06 -10.39 15.45
CA PRO A 198 1.83 -9.06 14.88
C PRO A 198 0.85 -9.14 13.70
N LYS A 199 0.01 -8.12 13.57
CA LYS A 199 -0.91 -7.99 12.42
C LYS A 199 -0.13 -7.49 11.21
N ILE A 200 0.43 -8.45 10.49
CA ILE A 200 1.13 -8.25 9.22
C ILE A 200 0.16 -8.24 8.03
N GLY A 201 0.65 -7.86 6.85
CA GLY A 201 -0.15 -7.79 5.62
C GLY A 201 -1.02 -6.53 5.50
N VAL A 202 -0.65 -5.42 6.16
CA VAL A 202 -1.46 -4.19 6.18
C VAL A 202 -0.81 -3.04 5.41
N SER A 203 -1.65 -2.20 4.79
CA SER A 203 -1.22 -0.93 4.21
C SER A 203 -0.99 0.15 5.27
N TRP A 204 -0.30 1.22 4.87
CA TRP A 204 -0.17 2.45 5.63
C TRP A 204 -1.55 3.07 5.93
N PHE A 205 -2.52 2.88 5.02
CA PHE A 205 -3.90 3.33 5.19
C PHE A 205 -4.69 2.46 6.17
N ASP A 206 -4.51 1.15 6.14
CA ASP A 206 -5.10 0.21 7.11
C ASP A 206 -4.65 0.55 8.53
N ALA A 207 -3.37 0.88 8.72
CA ALA A 207 -2.80 1.29 10.00
C ALA A 207 -3.36 2.64 10.51
N ASN A 208 -3.55 3.63 9.63
CA ASN A 208 -4.23 4.88 9.98
C ASN A 208 -5.73 4.67 10.23
N SER A 209 -6.39 3.78 9.48
CA SER A 209 -7.79 3.42 9.69
C SER A 209 -8.01 2.72 11.03
N PHE A 210 -7.07 1.86 11.43
CA PHE A 210 -7.02 1.27 12.77
C PHE A 210 -6.85 2.33 13.85
N ALA A 211 -5.88 3.24 13.71
CA ALA A 211 -5.65 4.30 14.70
C ALA A 211 -6.87 5.24 14.83
N CYS A 212 -7.51 5.58 13.72
CA CYS A 212 -8.78 6.30 13.67
C CYS A 212 -9.87 5.57 14.46
N LYS A 213 -10.12 4.29 14.13
CA LYS A 213 -11.20 3.50 14.75
C LYS A 213 -10.93 3.19 16.22
N LEU A 214 -9.68 2.96 16.61
CA LEU A 214 -9.27 2.82 18.02
C LEU A 214 -9.56 4.11 18.78
N GLY A 215 -9.13 5.27 18.27
CA GLY A 215 -9.40 6.57 18.89
C GLY A 215 -10.89 6.93 18.97
N GLN A 216 -11.70 6.49 18.00
CA GLN A 216 -13.17 6.60 18.07
C GLN A 216 -13.79 5.69 19.15
N LEU A 217 -13.18 4.54 19.45
CA LEU A 217 -13.71 3.56 20.40
C LEU A 217 -13.33 3.86 21.87
N SER A 218 -12.21 4.55 22.12
CA SER A 218 -11.78 4.93 23.49
C SER A 218 -11.71 6.42 23.78
N GLY A 219 -11.77 7.29 22.76
CA GLY A 219 -11.70 8.74 22.91
C GLY A 219 -10.26 9.31 22.99
N HIS A 220 -9.23 8.49 22.75
CA HIS A 220 -7.83 8.89 22.80
C HIS A 220 -7.23 9.16 21.41
N GLN A 221 -6.31 10.14 21.29
CA GLN A 221 -5.66 10.50 20.03
C GLN A 221 -4.49 9.54 19.69
N TYR A 222 -4.86 8.34 19.25
CA TYR A 222 -3.94 7.37 18.65
C TYR A 222 -3.49 7.81 17.26
N ARG A 223 -2.30 7.39 16.82
CA ARG A 223 -1.72 7.65 15.50
C ARG A 223 -0.59 6.68 15.16
N LEU A 224 -0.08 6.76 13.92
CA LEU A 224 1.27 6.27 13.63
C LEU A 224 2.34 7.15 14.30
N LEU A 225 3.49 6.54 14.59
CA LEU A 225 4.70 7.28 14.97
C LEU A 225 5.30 8.00 13.77
N THR A 226 6.02 9.07 14.02
CA THR A 226 6.99 9.60 13.06
C THR A 226 8.24 8.73 13.01
N ASP A 227 8.98 8.77 11.91
CA ASP A 227 10.28 8.12 11.75
C ASP A 227 11.32 8.64 12.76
N ALA A 228 11.16 9.87 13.23
CA ALA A 228 11.98 10.47 14.29
C ALA A 228 11.68 9.86 15.67
N GLU A 229 10.40 9.81 16.05
CA GLU A 229 9.97 9.19 17.32
C GLU A 229 10.33 7.71 17.34
N TRP A 230 10.04 6.98 16.26
CA TRP A 230 10.36 5.56 16.16
C TRP A 230 11.85 5.29 16.41
N GLU A 231 12.75 6.07 15.78
CA GLU A 231 14.19 5.87 15.99
C GLU A 231 14.64 6.22 17.41
N PHE A 232 14.05 7.26 18.02
CA PHE A 232 14.34 7.61 19.41
C PHE A 232 13.88 6.51 20.37
N ALA A 233 12.67 5.98 20.19
CA ALA A 233 12.13 4.85 20.93
C ALA A 233 12.98 3.58 20.74
N ALA A 234 13.39 3.27 19.50
CA ALA A 234 14.23 2.12 19.18
C ALA A 234 15.64 2.21 19.79
N ARG A 235 16.16 3.43 20.00
CA ARG A 235 17.40 3.68 20.75
C ARG A 235 17.21 3.66 22.28
N GLY A 236 16.03 3.29 22.79
CA GLY A 236 15.73 3.28 24.24
C GLY A 236 15.49 4.67 24.83
N GLY A 237 15.11 5.64 24.00
CA GLY A 237 14.81 7.01 24.42
C GLY A 237 15.98 7.74 25.08
N LYS A 238 15.65 8.77 25.86
CA LYS A 238 16.61 9.67 26.51
C LYS A 238 17.72 8.95 27.31
N ASP A 239 17.38 7.84 27.96
CA ASP A 239 18.29 7.12 28.85
C ASP A 239 18.96 5.90 28.17
N GLY A 240 18.58 5.59 26.92
CA GLY A 240 19.18 4.54 26.09
C GLY A 240 20.08 5.04 24.95
N VAL A 241 19.88 6.26 24.46
CA VAL A 241 20.68 6.81 23.32
C VAL A 241 22.19 6.85 23.58
N ALA A 242 22.63 6.83 24.84
CA ALA A 242 24.04 6.75 25.23
C ALA A 242 24.65 5.34 25.09
N ASP A 243 23.85 4.28 25.03
CA ASP A 243 24.35 2.90 24.88
C ASP A 243 24.86 2.62 23.45
N ASN A 244 24.34 3.38 22.47
CA ASN A 244 24.68 3.30 21.06
C ASN A 244 24.60 1.88 20.47
N PHE A 245 23.62 1.08 20.91
CA PHE A 245 23.39 -0.27 20.41
C PHE A 245 22.99 -0.28 18.92
N LYS A 246 23.47 -1.29 18.18
CA LYS A 246 23.14 -1.53 16.77
C LYS A 246 21.67 -1.94 16.58
N PHE A 247 21.14 -2.74 17.50
CA PHE A 247 19.77 -3.23 17.55
C PHE A 247 19.07 -2.70 18.80
N SER A 248 17.75 -2.80 18.88
CA SER A 248 16.99 -2.20 19.97
C SER A 248 17.21 -2.93 21.30
N GLY A 249 18.15 -2.46 22.11
CA GLY A 249 18.49 -3.04 23.43
C GLY A 249 19.68 -4.00 23.46
N SER A 250 20.30 -4.34 22.32
CA SER A 250 21.53 -5.16 22.29
C SER A 250 22.38 -4.91 21.04
N ASN A 251 23.65 -5.31 21.10
CA ASN A 251 24.52 -5.46 19.93
C ASN A 251 24.47 -6.87 19.32
N SER A 252 23.87 -7.83 20.02
CA SER A 252 23.51 -9.14 19.46
C SER A 252 22.11 -9.09 18.87
N VAL A 253 21.93 -9.61 17.65
CA VAL A 253 20.62 -9.63 16.98
C VAL A 253 19.68 -10.68 17.59
N ASP A 254 20.21 -11.86 17.96
CA ASP A 254 19.42 -12.97 18.52
C ASP A 254 18.76 -12.65 19.87
N ASP A 255 19.35 -11.72 20.64
CA ASP A 255 18.78 -11.25 21.91
C ASP A 255 17.41 -10.59 21.74
N VAL A 256 17.25 -9.81 20.66
CA VAL A 256 16.20 -8.79 20.52
C VAL A 256 15.31 -8.95 19.28
N ALA A 257 15.71 -9.80 18.32
CA ALA A 257 15.06 -9.87 17.01
C ALA A 257 14.68 -11.27 16.53
N TRP A 258 13.53 -11.35 15.86
CA TRP A 258 13.17 -12.41 14.92
C TRP A 258 13.49 -11.95 13.49
N TYR A 259 14.42 -12.62 12.81
CA TYR A 259 14.96 -12.22 11.51
C TYR A 259 15.26 -13.47 10.65
N SER A 260 15.65 -13.33 9.38
CA SER A 260 15.56 -14.42 8.40
C SER A 260 16.27 -15.72 8.82
N GLU A 261 17.37 -15.62 9.55
CA GLU A 261 18.21 -16.73 10.00
C GLU A 261 17.68 -17.45 11.27
N ASN A 262 16.82 -16.82 12.08
CA ASN A 262 16.28 -17.41 13.32
C ASN A 262 14.75 -17.53 13.37
N SER A 263 14.02 -16.90 12.45
CA SER A 263 12.54 -16.86 12.46
C SER A 263 11.87 -18.14 11.93
N GLY A 264 12.58 -18.93 11.12
CA GLY A 264 11.98 -20.04 10.37
C GLY A 264 11.01 -19.57 9.27
N GLY A 265 11.16 -18.33 8.78
CA GLY A 265 10.38 -17.79 7.65
C GLY A 265 8.97 -17.28 8.01
N LYS A 266 8.71 -16.99 9.28
CA LYS A 266 7.41 -16.47 9.77
C LYS A 266 7.57 -15.47 10.92
N ALA A 267 6.56 -14.62 11.12
CA ALA A 267 6.42 -13.83 12.34
C ALA A 267 6.16 -14.71 13.57
N HIS A 268 6.46 -14.19 14.76
CA HIS A 268 6.26 -14.83 16.06
C HIS A 268 5.39 -13.99 16.98
N ASP A 269 4.93 -14.58 18.08
CA ASP A 269 4.23 -13.85 19.14
C ASP A 269 5.10 -12.68 19.65
N VAL A 270 4.49 -11.51 19.79
CA VAL A 270 5.17 -10.31 20.32
C VAL A 270 5.67 -10.51 21.74
N ALA A 271 6.68 -9.73 22.13
CA ALA A 271 7.35 -9.77 23.42
C ALA A 271 8.00 -11.12 23.80
N THR A 272 8.42 -11.90 22.79
CA THR A 272 9.17 -13.16 22.96
C THR A 272 10.69 -13.01 22.88
N LYS A 273 11.19 -11.80 22.56
CA LYS A 273 12.60 -11.40 22.61
C LYS A 273 12.85 -10.40 23.74
N LYS A 274 14.10 -10.02 24.00
CA LYS A 274 14.43 -9.02 25.03
C LYS A 274 13.98 -7.61 24.59
N PRO A 275 13.39 -6.80 25.49
CA PRO A 275 13.06 -5.42 25.19
C PRO A 275 14.27 -4.49 25.32
N ASN A 276 14.12 -3.26 24.83
CA ASN A 276 15.06 -2.17 25.14
C ASN A 276 14.76 -1.52 26.52
N LYS A 277 15.58 -0.52 26.91
CA LYS A 277 15.48 0.21 28.19
C LYS A 277 14.13 0.87 28.50
N LEU A 278 13.25 1.07 27.53
CA LEU A 278 11.90 1.58 27.72
C LEU A 278 10.85 0.47 27.93
N GLY A 279 11.24 -0.81 27.90
CA GLY A 279 10.31 -1.94 27.89
C GLY A 279 9.61 -2.15 26.53
N LEU A 280 10.21 -1.65 25.44
CA LEU A 280 9.72 -1.84 24.09
C LEU A 280 10.33 -3.10 23.49
N TYR A 281 9.45 -4.01 23.06
CA TYR A 281 9.79 -5.28 22.42
C TYR A 281 9.72 -5.16 20.90
N ASP A 282 10.43 -6.04 20.20
CA ASP A 282 10.30 -6.27 18.75
C ASP A 282 10.61 -5.03 17.87
N MET A 283 11.22 -3.98 18.43
CA MET A 283 11.74 -2.80 17.71
C MET A 283 12.95 -3.11 16.78
N SER A 284 13.24 -4.39 16.57
CA SER A 284 14.25 -4.97 15.69
C SER A 284 13.75 -6.35 15.26
N GLY A 285 13.49 -6.57 13.97
CA GLY A 285 12.91 -7.82 13.46
C GLY A 285 11.38 -7.93 13.67
N ASN A 286 10.88 -9.16 13.70
CA ASN A 286 9.48 -9.57 13.68
C ASN A 286 8.67 -9.00 12.50
N SER A 287 8.14 -7.79 12.54
CA SER A 287 7.47 -7.13 11.41
C SER A 287 8.08 -5.77 11.08
N TRP A 288 8.06 -5.41 9.80
CA TRP A 288 8.32 -4.03 9.43
C TRP A 288 7.20 -3.15 9.95
N GLU A 289 7.56 -2.09 10.66
CA GLU A 289 6.60 -1.13 11.18
C GLU A 289 6.42 0.05 10.24
N TRP A 290 5.16 0.37 9.93
CA TRP A 290 4.80 1.65 9.32
C TRP A 290 5.03 2.83 10.27
N VAL A 291 5.61 3.90 9.72
CA VAL A 291 5.64 5.24 10.31
C VAL A 291 4.94 6.23 9.37
N TYR A 292 4.59 7.42 9.87
CA TYR A 292 3.82 8.40 9.10
C TYR A 292 4.61 8.99 7.91
N ASP A 293 5.93 9.14 8.05
CA ASP A 293 6.84 9.80 7.11
C ASP A 293 6.92 9.16 5.71
N TRP A 294 6.99 10.00 4.67
CA TRP A 294 7.53 9.59 3.37
C TRP A 294 9.05 9.35 3.45
N LEU A 295 9.60 8.47 2.62
CA LEU A 295 11.05 8.28 2.60
C LEU A 295 11.75 9.29 1.68
N VAL A 296 12.59 10.14 2.27
CA VAL A 296 13.56 10.99 1.61
C VAL A 296 14.91 10.88 2.32
N GLY A 297 16.03 11.20 1.65
CA GLY A 297 17.33 11.32 2.30
C GLY A 297 17.34 12.40 3.38
N TYR A 298 18.13 12.23 4.45
CA TYR A 298 18.16 13.22 5.52
C TYR A 298 18.82 14.53 5.05
N THR A 299 18.49 15.63 5.74
CA THR A 299 19.15 16.93 5.54
C THR A 299 19.93 17.32 6.79
N ALA A 300 21.08 17.96 6.60
CA ALA A 300 21.92 18.43 7.70
C ALA A 300 21.20 19.49 8.58
N GLY A 301 21.76 19.71 9.77
CA GLY A 301 21.31 20.68 10.75
C GLY A 301 20.18 20.16 11.65
N ASP A 302 20.12 20.75 12.85
CA ASP A 302 19.25 20.31 13.94
C ASP A 302 17.77 20.48 13.61
N LYS A 303 16.95 19.50 14.02
CA LYS A 303 15.49 19.49 13.81
C LYS A 303 14.73 19.30 15.14
N VAL A 304 13.49 19.80 15.20
CA VAL A 304 12.56 19.56 16.31
C VAL A 304 11.27 18.96 15.71
N ASN A 305 10.82 17.83 16.25
CA ASN A 305 9.66 17.05 15.75
C ASN A 305 9.59 16.91 14.21
N PRO A 306 10.67 16.55 13.50
CA PRO A 306 10.68 16.50 12.03
C PRO A 306 9.79 15.39 11.47
N VAL A 307 8.77 15.77 10.71
CA VAL A 307 7.91 14.87 9.94
C VAL A 307 8.13 15.11 8.44
N GLN A 308 8.41 14.06 7.68
CA GLN A 308 8.42 14.16 6.22
C GLN A 308 6.99 14.02 5.66
N LEU A 309 6.35 15.17 5.44
CA LEU A 309 4.95 15.28 4.98
C LEU A 309 4.77 15.07 3.47
N THR A 310 5.81 15.29 2.67
CA THR A 310 5.78 15.18 1.20
C THR A 310 6.76 14.12 0.67
N GLY A 311 6.40 13.47 -0.43
CA GLY A 311 7.18 12.43 -1.09
C GLY A 311 6.42 11.86 -2.29
N SER A 312 6.89 10.77 -2.88
CA SER A 312 6.29 10.16 -4.06
C SER A 312 6.22 8.63 -3.94
N GLY A 313 5.01 8.07 -3.95
CA GLY A 313 4.71 6.62 -3.94
C GLY A 313 5.10 5.82 -2.68
N ASN A 314 6.21 6.15 -2.02
CA ASN A 314 6.86 5.30 -1.01
C ASN A 314 6.89 5.92 0.39
N LYS A 315 6.27 5.23 1.35
CA LYS A 315 6.38 5.54 2.79
C LYS A 315 7.61 4.88 3.40
N THR A 316 8.06 5.43 4.53
CA THR A 316 9.14 4.86 5.33
C THR A 316 8.64 3.64 6.10
N ARG A 317 9.44 2.57 6.13
CA ARG A 317 9.28 1.45 7.07
C ARG A 317 10.53 1.27 7.94
N ARG A 318 10.35 0.82 9.18
CA ARG A 318 11.39 0.65 10.21
C ARG A 318 11.31 -0.72 10.89
N GLY A 319 12.36 -1.13 11.60
CA GLY A 319 12.40 -2.38 12.38
C GLY A 319 13.09 -3.56 11.70
N GLY A 320 12.98 -3.73 10.38
CA GLY A 320 13.27 -5.02 9.72
C GLY A 320 12.06 -5.96 9.82
N SER A 321 12.17 -7.22 9.40
CA SER A 321 11.11 -8.22 9.62
C SER A 321 11.68 -9.64 9.74
N TYR A 322 10.81 -10.59 10.08
CA TYR A 322 11.13 -12.02 10.16
C TYR A 322 11.73 -12.59 8.87
N GLY A 323 11.49 -11.95 7.72
CA GLY A 323 11.96 -12.41 6.40
C GLY A 323 13.22 -11.72 5.92
N GLU A 324 13.73 -10.72 6.63
CA GLU A 324 14.87 -9.89 6.20
C GLU A 324 16.15 -10.28 7.00
N PRO A 325 17.35 -10.15 6.39
CA PRO A 325 18.61 -10.38 7.09
C PRO A 325 18.90 -9.39 8.23
N ALA A 326 19.86 -9.73 9.09
CA ALA A 326 20.19 -8.97 10.31
C ALA A 326 20.51 -7.48 10.08
N GLU A 327 21.09 -7.08 8.93
CA GLU A 327 21.38 -5.67 8.65
C GLU A 327 20.12 -4.80 8.46
N PHE A 328 18.95 -5.39 8.22
CA PHE A 328 17.69 -4.65 8.18
C PHE A 328 17.11 -4.38 9.58
N ALA A 329 17.53 -5.13 10.60
CA ALA A 329 17.04 -4.97 11.98
C ALA A 329 17.66 -3.79 12.75
N ARG A 330 18.59 -3.03 12.16
CA ARG A 330 19.34 -1.95 12.81
C ARG A 330 18.43 -0.80 13.22
N VAL A 331 18.69 -0.17 14.37
CA VAL A 331 17.84 0.95 14.87
C VAL A 331 17.78 2.15 13.90
N SER A 332 18.82 2.40 13.10
CA SER A 332 18.81 3.45 12.07
C SER A 332 18.23 3.01 10.71
N ARG A 333 17.91 1.72 10.50
CA ARG A 333 17.52 1.20 9.17
C ARG A 333 16.18 1.76 8.71
N ARG A 334 16.21 2.46 7.58
CA ARG A 334 15.04 2.92 6.84
C ARG A 334 14.97 2.17 5.52
N ALA A 335 13.78 1.80 5.08
CA ALA A 335 13.53 1.28 3.74
C ALA A 335 12.26 1.90 3.13
N ILE A 336 12.19 1.91 1.80
CA ILE A 336 10.96 2.24 1.07
C ILE A 336 9.95 1.10 1.17
N ARG A 337 8.66 1.45 1.13
CA ARG A 337 7.62 0.59 0.56
C ARG A 337 6.47 1.41 -0.02
N SER A 338 5.86 0.94 -1.11
CA SER A 338 4.58 1.47 -1.56
C SER A 338 3.54 1.40 -0.43
N ARG A 339 2.73 2.46 -0.30
CA ARG A 339 1.75 2.71 0.76
C ARG A 339 0.84 1.50 1.03
N ASP A 340 0.61 0.64 0.05
CA ASP A 340 -0.34 -0.47 0.13
C ASP A 340 0.20 -1.74 0.81
N GLY A 341 1.47 -1.74 1.23
CA GLY A 341 2.03 -2.77 2.11
C GLY A 341 2.40 -4.11 1.47
N ALA A 342 2.87 -5.02 2.32
CA ALA A 342 3.38 -6.34 1.95
C ALA A 342 3.09 -7.37 3.05
N ALA A 343 3.35 -8.65 2.77
CA ALA A 343 3.03 -9.77 3.67
C ALA A 343 3.67 -9.64 5.06
N ASP A 344 4.80 -8.95 5.17
CA ASP A 344 5.59 -8.72 6.40
C ASP A 344 5.47 -7.28 6.96
N MET A 345 4.58 -6.46 6.40
CA MET A 345 4.27 -5.10 6.88
C MET A 345 3.19 -5.12 7.96
N GLY A 346 3.57 -4.63 9.14
CA GLY A 346 2.73 -4.35 10.30
C GLY A 346 2.92 -2.89 10.73
N PHE A 347 2.63 -2.60 11.99
CA PHE A 347 2.76 -1.25 12.57
C PHE A 347 2.67 -1.26 14.08
N ARG A 348 3.03 -0.13 14.67
CA ARG A 348 2.94 0.18 16.10
C ARG A 348 2.21 1.52 16.25
N ILE A 349 1.36 1.61 17.27
CA ILE A 349 0.62 2.84 17.56
C ILE A 349 1.40 3.74 18.53
N GLY A 350 1.34 5.04 18.27
CA GLY A 350 1.70 6.10 19.19
C GLY A 350 0.46 6.86 19.66
N MET A 351 0.62 7.65 20.72
CA MET A 351 -0.39 8.58 21.24
C MET A 351 0.31 9.82 21.81
N SER A 352 -0.18 11.01 21.49
CA SER A 352 0.31 12.29 22.04
C SER A 352 -0.87 13.23 22.30
N ALA A 353 -0.66 14.29 23.09
CA ALA A 353 -1.71 15.27 23.39
C ALA A 353 -2.04 16.16 22.17
N GLU A 354 -1.04 16.39 21.33
CA GLU A 354 -1.14 17.11 20.05
C GLU A 354 -0.51 16.25 18.94
N LEU A 355 -0.88 16.47 17.68
CA LEU A 355 -0.23 15.84 16.53
C LEU A 355 1.11 16.54 16.22
N PRO A 356 2.17 15.79 15.85
CA PRO A 356 3.42 16.40 15.36
C PRO A 356 3.19 17.32 14.14
N PRO A 357 4.01 18.38 13.95
CA PRO A 357 3.69 19.48 13.05
C PRO A 357 3.31 19.06 11.62
N GLY A 358 2.07 19.36 11.23
CA GLY A 358 1.52 19.08 9.90
C GLY A 358 1.11 17.63 9.64
N MET A 359 1.15 16.74 10.64
CA MET A 359 0.39 15.49 10.57
C MET A 359 -1.11 15.78 10.59
N VAL A 360 -1.88 15.10 9.74
CA VAL A 360 -3.35 15.15 9.74
C VAL A 360 -3.92 14.09 10.68
N ASN A 361 -5.22 14.15 10.97
CA ASN A 361 -5.87 13.14 11.81
C ASN A 361 -5.77 11.74 11.15
N PRO A 362 -5.60 10.63 11.90
CA PRO A 362 -5.59 9.29 11.30
C PRO A 362 -6.84 8.96 10.47
N CYS A 363 -7.99 9.56 10.78
CA CYS A 363 -9.22 9.41 10.00
C CYS A 363 -9.15 10.13 8.63
N GLU A 364 -8.33 11.18 8.52
CA GLU A 364 -8.03 11.91 7.28
C GLU A 364 -6.86 11.26 6.52
N ALA A 365 -5.92 10.65 7.25
CA ALA A 365 -4.79 9.88 6.69
C ALA A 365 -5.17 8.44 6.26
N ALA A 366 -6.38 7.98 6.57
CA ALA A 366 -6.92 6.72 6.09
C ALA A 366 -7.06 6.72 4.54
N ASN A 367 -7.34 5.55 3.95
CA ASN A 367 -7.69 5.52 2.53
C ASN A 367 -9.02 6.26 2.36
N PRO A 368 -9.16 7.26 1.46
CA PRO A 368 -10.46 7.84 1.16
C PRO A 368 -11.41 6.70 0.77
N SER A 369 -12.43 6.49 1.59
CA SER A 369 -13.54 5.63 1.21
C SER A 369 -14.16 6.20 -0.06
N ALA A 370 -14.63 5.33 -0.95
CA ALA A 370 -15.51 5.76 -2.03
C ALA A 370 -16.80 6.26 -1.37
N ALA A 371 -16.89 7.58 -1.14
CA ALA A 371 -18.13 8.21 -0.71
C ALA A 371 -19.22 7.79 -1.69
N ALA A 372 -20.39 7.38 -1.19
CA ALA A 372 -21.46 6.94 -2.05
C ALA A 372 -22.01 8.15 -2.83
N CYS A 373 -21.61 8.31 -4.09
CA CYS A 373 -22.25 9.24 -5.01
C CYS A 373 -23.75 8.94 -5.01
N GLN A 374 -24.57 9.91 -4.57
CA GLN A 374 -25.97 9.66 -4.23
C GLN A 374 -26.77 9.25 -5.48
N GLY A 375 -26.97 7.93 -5.64
CA GLY A 375 -27.72 7.34 -6.74
C GLY A 375 -26.91 6.78 -7.92
N ASP A 376 -25.57 6.88 -7.96
CA ASP A 376 -24.78 6.31 -9.07
C ASP A 376 -23.55 5.52 -8.61
N LYS A 377 -23.65 4.18 -8.69
CA LYS A 377 -22.53 3.27 -8.39
C LYS A 377 -21.39 3.31 -9.41
N ASN A 378 -21.58 3.99 -10.54
CA ASN A 378 -20.62 4.11 -11.64
C ASN A 378 -19.91 5.47 -11.59
N ARG A 379 -19.90 6.12 -10.44
CA ARG A 379 -19.08 7.30 -10.16
C ARG A 379 -18.28 7.09 -8.89
N ASP A 380 -16.96 7.01 -9.03
CA ASP A 380 -16.05 7.12 -7.88
C ASP A 380 -15.99 8.58 -7.42
N CYS A 381 -16.76 8.91 -6.38
CA CYS A 381 -16.84 10.28 -5.84
C CYS A 381 -15.49 10.85 -5.38
N ARG A 382 -14.47 10.01 -5.15
CA ARG A 382 -13.12 10.47 -4.80
C ARG A 382 -12.45 11.24 -5.94
N LEU A 383 -12.89 11.03 -7.18
CA LEU A 383 -12.48 11.83 -8.33
C LEU A 383 -13.01 13.28 -8.27
N ILE A 384 -14.13 13.53 -7.60
CA ILE A 384 -14.81 14.82 -7.64
C ILE A 384 -14.01 15.89 -6.88
N THR A 385 -13.78 17.01 -7.54
CA THR A 385 -13.08 18.18 -6.99
C THR A 385 -14.10 19.24 -6.55
N ALA A 386 -13.79 20.04 -5.52
CA ALA A 386 -14.60 21.20 -5.20
C ALA A 386 -14.57 22.25 -6.32
N ALA A 387 -15.45 23.24 -6.25
CA ALA A 387 -15.61 24.27 -7.29
C ALA A 387 -14.35 25.11 -7.55
N ASP A 388 -13.42 25.15 -6.60
CA ASP A 388 -12.14 25.86 -6.64
C ASP A 388 -10.92 24.91 -6.56
N GLU A 389 -11.12 23.61 -6.76
CA GLU A 389 -10.08 22.57 -6.75
C GLU A 389 -9.93 21.86 -8.10
N ALA A 390 -8.75 21.27 -8.32
CA ALA A 390 -8.47 20.38 -9.43
C ALA A 390 -7.45 19.30 -9.05
N TRP A 391 -7.42 18.24 -9.85
CA TRP A 391 -6.30 17.29 -9.93
C TRP A 391 -5.25 17.88 -10.87
N ILE A 392 -4.09 18.29 -10.34
CA ILE A 392 -3.07 19.05 -11.07
C ILE A 392 -1.73 18.30 -11.11
N SER A 393 -1.07 18.31 -12.28
CA SER A 393 0.34 17.95 -12.46
C SER A 393 1.09 19.11 -13.12
N ASP A 394 2.37 18.92 -13.49
CA ASP A 394 3.15 19.97 -14.13
C ASP A 394 2.58 20.44 -15.48
N ASP A 395 1.94 19.57 -16.25
CA ASP A 395 1.41 19.90 -17.58
C ASP A 395 -0.11 19.73 -17.68
N TYR A 396 -0.73 18.98 -16.77
CA TYR A 396 -2.13 18.55 -16.84
C TYR A 396 -2.97 19.13 -15.71
N THR A 397 -4.25 19.33 -16.01
CA THR A 397 -5.24 19.79 -15.03
C THR A 397 -6.56 19.09 -15.33
N VAL A 398 -7.09 18.41 -14.32
CA VAL A 398 -8.27 17.55 -14.42
C VAL A 398 -9.29 18.04 -13.39
N VAL A 399 -10.46 18.45 -13.88
CA VAL A 399 -11.57 18.93 -13.06
C VAL A 399 -12.77 18.03 -13.32
N ILE A 400 -13.36 17.52 -12.25
CA ILE A 400 -14.41 16.50 -12.31
C ILE A 400 -15.54 16.99 -11.40
N ALA A 401 -16.63 17.43 -12.01
CA ALA A 401 -17.76 18.05 -11.30
C ALA A 401 -18.83 17.01 -10.91
N GLU A 402 -19.50 17.31 -9.80
CA GLU A 402 -20.66 16.56 -9.30
C GLU A 402 -21.83 16.56 -10.30
N ASP A 403 -21.98 17.63 -11.09
CA ASP A 403 -22.99 17.75 -12.17
C ASP A 403 -22.81 16.73 -13.31
N GLY A 404 -21.72 15.96 -13.30
CA GLY A 404 -21.42 14.92 -14.27
C GLY A 404 -20.58 15.37 -15.45
N ASN A 405 -20.06 16.60 -15.47
CA ASN A 405 -19.13 17.06 -16.49
C ASN A 405 -17.68 17.00 -16.00
N ALA A 406 -16.75 16.69 -16.90
CA ALA A 406 -15.32 16.67 -16.62
C ALA A 406 -14.52 17.34 -17.74
N VAL A 407 -13.35 17.86 -17.38
CA VAL A 407 -12.33 18.37 -18.29
C VAL A 407 -10.98 17.78 -17.91
N VAL A 408 -10.25 17.27 -18.90
CA VAL A 408 -8.84 16.89 -18.83
C VAL A 408 -8.09 17.79 -19.81
N SER A 409 -7.23 18.69 -19.30
CA SER A 409 -6.36 19.51 -20.16
C SER A 409 -4.92 19.04 -20.17
N GLY A 410 -4.25 19.35 -21.27
CA GLY A 410 -2.99 18.74 -21.72
C GLY A 410 -3.28 17.95 -23.00
N PHE A 411 -2.29 17.81 -23.88
CA PHE A 411 -2.57 17.51 -25.29
C PHE A 411 -3.00 16.05 -25.53
N PRO A 412 -4.19 15.76 -26.10
CA PRO A 412 -5.26 16.67 -26.52
C PRO A 412 -6.28 16.98 -25.41
N ASN A 413 -6.72 18.24 -25.28
CA ASN A 413 -7.74 18.62 -24.30
C ASN A 413 -9.06 17.86 -24.54
N VAL A 414 -9.58 17.23 -23.49
CA VAL A 414 -10.83 16.44 -23.50
C VAL A 414 -11.85 17.09 -22.59
N SER A 415 -13.09 17.24 -23.05
CA SER A 415 -14.23 17.66 -22.21
C SER A 415 -15.52 16.97 -22.61
N GLY A 416 -16.36 16.66 -21.63
CA GLY A 416 -17.58 15.89 -21.84
C GLY A 416 -18.22 15.46 -20.52
N GLN A 417 -19.22 14.59 -20.63
CA GLN A 417 -19.86 13.97 -19.46
C GLN A 417 -19.08 12.74 -19.02
N TRP A 418 -18.93 12.53 -17.72
CA TRP A 418 -18.07 11.48 -17.18
C TRP A 418 -18.83 10.37 -16.45
N TYR A 419 -18.20 9.20 -16.42
CA TYR A 419 -18.51 8.09 -15.53
C TYR A 419 -17.26 7.22 -15.31
N THR A 420 -17.37 6.24 -14.44
CA THR A 420 -16.32 5.25 -14.14
C THR A 420 -16.87 3.83 -14.21
N LEU A 421 -16.01 2.84 -14.48
CA LEU A 421 -16.34 1.43 -14.25
C LEU A 421 -15.39 0.84 -13.21
N ASN A 422 -15.99 0.14 -12.24
CA ASN A 422 -15.36 -0.69 -11.21
C ASN A 422 -14.14 -0.04 -10.52
N ASN A 423 -14.23 1.28 -10.30
CA ASN A 423 -13.20 2.15 -9.73
C ASN A 423 -11.80 2.02 -10.39
N ARG A 424 -11.78 1.79 -11.72
CA ARG A 424 -10.56 1.49 -12.51
C ARG A 424 -10.48 2.20 -13.85
N SER A 425 -11.60 2.32 -14.58
CA SER A 425 -11.67 3.20 -15.77
C SER A 425 -12.39 4.49 -15.44
N PHE A 426 -11.85 5.61 -15.90
CA PHE A 426 -12.50 6.92 -15.96
C PHE A 426 -12.78 7.23 -17.43
N ASN A 427 -14.02 7.53 -17.77
CA ASN A 427 -14.48 7.69 -19.15
C ASN A 427 -15.10 9.07 -19.33
N VAL A 428 -14.59 9.85 -20.29
CA VAL A 428 -15.11 11.18 -20.65
C VAL A 428 -15.75 11.12 -22.03
N VAL A 429 -17.08 11.17 -22.07
CA VAL A 429 -17.92 11.04 -23.26
C VAL A 429 -18.04 12.41 -23.95
N THR A 430 -17.30 12.59 -25.04
CA THR A 430 -17.21 13.87 -25.78
C THR A 430 -18.21 13.91 -26.95
N ARG A 431 -18.11 14.95 -27.80
CA ARG A 431 -18.85 15.02 -29.09
C ARG A 431 -18.29 14.11 -30.19
N SER A 432 -17.03 13.69 -30.09
CA SER A 432 -16.31 12.93 -31.13
C SER A 432 -15.99 11.48 -30.72
N GLY A 433 -16.67 10.97 -29.70
CA GLY A 433 -16.42 9.65 -29.09
C GLY A 433 -16.01 9.76 -27.62
N THR A 434 -15.71 8.64 -26.99
CA THR A 434 -15.28 8.62 -25.57
C THR A 434 -13.77 8.52 -25.45
N LYS A 435 -13.21 9.14 -24.41
CA LYS A 435 -11.82 8.94 -23.98
C LYS A 435 -11.80 8.20 -22.65
N THR A 436 -11.14 7.05 -22.65
CA THR A 436 -10.94 6.20 -21.47
C THR A 436 -9.57 6.49 -20.88
N TYR A 437 -9.49 6.49 -19.56
CA TYR A 437 -8.26 6.54 -18.80
C TYR A 437 -8.29 5.39 -17.78
N ALA A 438 -7.20 4.63 -17.67
CA ALA A 438 -6.98 3.79 -16.50
C ALA A 438 -6.52 4.69 -15.35
N TYR A 439 -7.06 4.54 -14.15
CA TYR A 439 -6.69 5.37 -13.01
C TYR A 439 -6.55 4.59 -11.70
N TYR A 440 -5.81 5.18 -10.76
CA TYR A 440 -5.61 4.68 -9.41
C TYR A 440 -5.51 5.86 -8.43
N ILE A 441 -6.44 5.94 -7.48
CA ILE A 441 -6.40 6.92 -6.38
C ILE A 441 -5.65 6.30 -5.21
N PHE A 442 -4.54 6.92 -4.81
CA PHE A 442 -3.76 6.51 -3.64
C PHE A 442 -4.41 7.06 -2.37
N SER A 443 -4.65 8.37 -2.35
CA SER A 443 -5.24 9.10 -1.23
C SER A 443 -6.12 10.24 -1.73
N GLN A 444 -6.83 10.92 -0.83
CA GLN A 444 -7.74 12.02 -1.17
C GLN A 444 -7.10 13.07 -2.08
N ASP A 445 -5.78 13.26 -1.94
CA ASP A 445 -5.00 14.26 -2.66
C ASP A 445 -3.94 13.70 -3.62
N GLU A 446 -3.89 12.38 -3.89
CA GLU A 446 -2.92 11.78 -4.82
C GLU A 446 -3.59 10.72 -5.72
N MET A 447 -3.51 10.92 -7.04
CA MET A 447 -4.02 10.01 -8.07
C MET A 447 -2.98 9.81 -9.19
N THR A 448 -2.94 8.61 -9.78
CA THR A 448 -2.32 8.36 -11.08
C THR A 448 -3.38 8.05 -12.13
N MET A 449 -3.22 8.59 -13.34
CA MET A 449 -4.13 8.41 -14.48
C MET A 449 -3.33 8.21 -15.77
N ILE A 450 -3.76 7.30 -16.67
CA ILE A 450 -3.08 6.96 -17.92
C ILE A 450 -4.10 6.82 -19.07
N SER A 451 -3.87 7.50 -20.19
CA SER A 451 -4.65 7.40 -21.44
C SER A 451 -4.05 6.39 -22.45
N ASP A 452 -4.77 6.11 -23.55
CA ASP A 452 -4.30 5.21 -24.63
C ASP A 452 -3.12 5.74 -25.45
N ASP A 453 -2.90 7.06 -25.46
CA ASP A 453 -1.68 7.72 -25.98
C ASP A 453 -0.46 7.52 -25.05
N GLY A 454 -0.68 6.82 -23.92
CA GLY A 454 0.36 6.33 -23.02
C GLY A 454 1.22 7.44 -22.42
N ILE A 455 0.60 8.59 -22.15
CA ILE A 455 1.19 9.62 -21.32
C ILE A 455 0.56 9.47 -19.92
N PRO A 456 1.30 8.96 -18.92
CA PRO A 456 0.82 8.81 -17.57
C PRO A 456 1.03 10.09 -16.75
N TYR A 457 0.09 10.37 -15.85
CA TYR A 457 0.13 11.54 -14.98
C TYR A 457 0.01 11.09 -13.53
N ARG A 458 0.90 11.58 -12.65
CA ARG A 458 0.59 11.69 -11.22
C ARG A 458 0.03 13.09 -10.98
N LEU A 459 -1.18 13.14 -10.46
CA LEU A 459 -2.00 14.33 -10.25
C LEU A 459 -2.23 14.48 -8.75
N TYR A 460 -2.17 15.72 -8.26
CA TYR A 460 -2.41 16.05 -6.86
C TYR A 460 -3.63 16.95 -6.73
N ARG A 461 -4.48 16.72 -5.72
CA ARG A 461 -5.61 17.61 -5.43
C ARG A 461 -5.07 18.93 -4.89
N ARG A 462 -5.42 20.03 -5.56
CA ARG A 462 -4.82 21.36 -5.40
C ARG A 462 -5.82 22.46 -5.74
N SER A 463 -5.52 23.70 -5.39
CA SER A 463 -6.37 24.82 -5.79
C SER A 463 -6.31 25.04 -7.31
N MET A 464 -7.45 25.33 -7.93
CA MET A 464 -7.55 25.80 -9.32
C MET A 464 -6.73 27.07 -9.60
N SER A 465 -6.29 27.78 -8.56
CA SER A 465 -5.34 28.91 -8.69
C SER A 465 -3.91 28.47 -9.06
N GLU A 466 -3.51 27.23 -8.76
CA GLU A 466 -2.20 26.66 -9.10
C GLU A 466 -2.12 26.11 -10.53
N ALA A 467 -3.27 25.95 -11.22
CA ALA A 467 -3.34 25.35 -12.55
C ALA A 467 -2.65 26.25 -13.60
N LYS A 468 -1.49 25.82 -14.10
CA LYS A 468 -0.77 26.48 -15.22
C LYS A 468 -1.68 26.62 -16.45
N ASN A 469 -2.45 25.56 -16.73
CA ASN A 469 -3.43 25.48 -17.81
C ASN A 469 -4.84 25.64 -17.22
N LYS A 470 -5.39 26.87 -17.27
CA LYS A 470 -6.76 27.12 -16.77
C LYS A 470 -7.81 26.44 -17.65
N VAL A 471 -8.68 25.65 -17.02
CA VAL A 471 -9.80 24.96 -17.66
C VAL A 471 -11.14 25.60 -17.32
N THR A 472 -12.09 25.48 -18.24
CA THR A 472 -13.48 25.92 -18.06
C THR A 472 -14.41 24.72 -18.20
N LEU A 473 -15.03 24.30 -17.10
CA LEU A 473 -16.17 23.38 -17.14
C LEU A 473 -17.28 24.01 -17.99
N THR A 474 -17.85 23.23 -18.90
CA THR A 474 -19.05 23.61 -19.66
C THR A 474 -20.17 22.67 -19.26
N SER A 475 -21.16 23.16 -18.50
CA SER A 475 -22.32 22.36 -18.10
C SER A 475 -23.07 21.85 -19.33
N ALA A 476 -23.37 20.55 -19.36
CA ALA A 476 -24.09 19.94 -20.46
C ALA A 476 -25.54 20.43 -20.53
N SER A 477 -25.94 21.03 -21.67
CA SER A 477 -27.32 21.46 -21.92
C SER A 477 -28.32 20.31 -22.08
N ASN A 478 -27.83 19.09 -22.31
CA ASN A 478 -28.59 17.84 -22.30
C ASN A 478 -27.74 16.76 -21.61
N PRO A 479 -27.95 16.49 -20.30
CA PRO A 479 -27.31 15.35 -19.64
C PRO A 479 -27.81 14.04 -20.25
N LYS A 480 -26.88 13.13 -20.54
CA LYS A 480 -27.15 11.75 -20.95
C LYS A 480 -27.50 10.92 -19.71
N THR A 481 -28.35 9.90 -19.89
CA THR A 481 -28.50 8.87 -18.86
C THR A 481 -27.23 8.02 -18.78
N LEU A 482 -26.99 7.37 -17.64
CA LEU A 482 -25.89 6.41 -17.47
C LEU A 482 -25.84 5.36 -18.60
N ALA A 483 -26.98 4.83 -19.03
CA ALA A 483 -27.05 3.89 -20.16
C ALA A 483 -26.57 4.51 -21.49
N GLN A 484 -26.83 5.80 -21.72
CA GLN A 484 -26.36 6.55 -22.90
C GLN A 484 -24.89 7.00 -22.81
N LEU A 485 -24.28 6.92 -21.62
CA LEU A 485 -22.84 7.09 -21.40
C LEU A 485 -22.12 5.74 -21.61
N ILE A 486 -22.64 4.65 -21.03
CA ILE A 486 -22.11 3.29 -21.22
C ILE A 486 -22.16 2.87 -22.69
N ALA A 487 -23.28 3.11 -23.39
CA ALA A 487 -23.42 2.84 -24.82
C ALA A 487 -22.59 3.77 -25.73
N ALA A 488 -21.73 4.63 -25.18
CA ALA A 488 -20.78 5.46 -25.91
C ALA A 488 -19.31 5.04 -25.70
N VAL A 489 -19.05 3.95 -24.96
CA VAL A 489 -17.73 3.32 -24.87
C VAL A 489 -17.70 2.06 -25.73
N GLU A 490 -16.57 1.83 -26.39
CA GLU A 490 -16.35 0.65 -27.23
C GLU A 490 -16.53 -0.65 -26.39
N PRO A 491 -17.29 -1.65 -26.87
CA PRO A 491 -17.70 -2.79 -26.03
C PRO A 491 -16.55 -3.55 -25.36
N GLU A 492 -15.39 -3.64 -26.01
CA GLU A 492 -14.19 -4.31 -25.50
C GLU A 492 -13.49 -3.55 -24.36
N ARG A 493 -13.93 -2.34 -24.03
CA ARG A 493 -13.45 -1.49 -22.92
C ARG A 493 -14.38 -1.51 -21.70
N LEU A 494 -15.54 -2.16 -21.81
CA LEU A 494 -16.46 -2.32 -20.69
C LEU A 494 -15.90 -3.38 -19.72
N VAL A 495 -15.88 -3.02 -18.44
CA VAL A 495 -15.59 -3.93 -17.31
C VAL A 495 -16.81 -3.91 -16.40
N THR A 496 -17.56 -5.00 -16.37
CA THR A 496 -18.67 -5.22 -15.43
C THR A 496 -18.19 -5.92 -14.16
N ASP A 497 -18.97 -5.83 -13.07
CA ASP A 497 -18.74 -6.61 -11.85
C ASP A 497 -18.64 -8.11 -12.14
N GLU A 498 -19.47 -8.60 -13.05
CA GLU A 498 -19.52 -10.00 -13.50
C GLU A 498 -18.24 -10.40 -14.26
N GLN A 499 -17.71 -9.55 -15.15
CA GLN A 499 -16.43 -9.79 -15.82
C GLN A 499 -15.21 -9.75 -14.89
N LEU A 500 -15.31 -9.12 -13.71
CA LEU A 500 -14.27 -9.20 -12.67
C LEU A 500 -14.41 -10.45 -11.79
N ALA A 501 -15.63 -10.89 -11.51
CA ALA A 501 -15.88 -12.12 -10.74
C ALA A 501 -15.60 -13.39 -11.57
N HIS A 502 -15.95 -13.36 -12.85
CA HIS A 502 -15.90 -14.48 -13.79
C HIS A 502 -15.23 -14.05 -15.12
N PRO A 503 -13.94 -13.70 -15.11
CA PRO A 503 -13.24 -13.26 -16.32
C PRO A 503 -13.09 -14.40 -17.34
N ASP A 504 -13.35 -14.11 -18.61
CA ASP A 504 -13.06 -15.03 -19.70
C ASP A 504 -11.54 -15.14 -19.90
N THR A 505 -10.97 -16.24 -19.41
CA THR A 505 -9.53 -16.53 -19.49
C THR A 505 -9.00 -16.85 -20.90
N SER A 506 -9.85 -16.79 -21.93
CA SER A 506 -9.47 -16.88 -23.34
C SER A 506 -9.25 -15.51 -23.99
N VAL A 507 -9.84 -14.44 -23.46
CA VAL A 507 -9.77 -13.10 -24.06
C VAL A 507 -8.36 -12.51 -23.93
N ARG A 508 -7.80 -12.06 -25.06
CA ARG A 508 -6.46 -11.48 -25.15
C ARG A 508 -6.47 -10.24 -26.04
N ASP A 509 -5.96 -9.14 -25.52
CA ASP A 509 -5.80 -7.89 -26.26
C ASP A 509 -4.92 -8.09 -27.52
N PRO A 510 -5.43 -7.81 -28.74
CA PRO A 510 -4.67 -8.01 -29.97
C PRO A 510 -3.44 -7.10 -30.04
N ARG A 511 -3.43 -5.95 -29.37
CA ARG A 511 -2.27 -5.02 -29.29
C ARG A 511 -1.09 -5.68 -28.58
N ILE A 512 -1.37 -6.51 -27.58
CA ILE A 512 -0.35 -7.30 -26.85
C ILE A 512 -0.04 -8.60 -27.60
N ALA A 513 -1.05 -9.31 -28.13
CA ALA A 513 -0.84 -10.57 -28.86
C ALA A 513 0.04 -10.37 -30.12
N ALA A 514 -0.15 -9.25 -30.84
CA ALA A 514 0.69 -8.83 -31.97
C ALA A 514 2.09 -8.32 -31.56
N ALA A 515 2.50 -8.48 -30.29
CA ALA A 515 3.87 -8.30 -29.83
C ALA A 515 4.65 -9.63 -29.69
N SER A 516 4.10 -10.77 -30.13
CA SER A 516 4.89 -12.00 -30.31
C SER A 516 6.12 -11.74 -31.21
N GLY A 517 7.31 -12.16 -30.77
CA GLY A 517 8.60 -11.84 -31.43
C GLY A 517 9.14 -10.43 -31.15
N TYR A 518 8.47 -9.65 -30.31
CA TYR A 518 8.91 -8.33 -29.83
C TYR A 518 8.95 -8.32 -28.30
N THR A 519 9.57 -7.29 -27.74
CA THR A 519 9.43 -6.95 -26.32
C THR A 519 8.97 -5.53 -26.14
N TRP A 520 8.18 -5.32 -25.10
CA TRP A 520 7.96 -4.03 -24.48
C TRP A 520 9.13 -3.77 -23.52
N PHE A 521 9.84 -2.65 -23.67
CA PHE A 521 11.05 -2.34 -22.90
C PHE A 521 11.03 -0.93 -22.31
N PHE A 522 11.54 -0.80 -21.07
CA PHE A 522 11.69 0.46 -20.34
C PHE A 522 13.08 0.51 -19.66
N ASP A 523 13.79 1.63 -19.82
CA ASP A 523 15.08 1.90 -19.19
C ASP A 523 14.90 2.95 -18.08
N GLY A 524 14.97 2.52 -16.81
CA GLY A 524 14.67 3.39 -15.67
C GLY A 524 15.61 4.60 -15.51
N ARG A 525 16.77 4.61 -16.18
CA ARG A 525 17.79 5.66 -16.01
C ARG A 525 17.31 7.06 -16.37
N CYS A 526 16.43 7.19 -17.37
CA CYS A 526 15.88 8.50 -17.76
C CYS A 526 14.93 9.09 -16.70
N CYS A 527 14.51 8.29 -15.71
CA CYS A 527 13.64 8.69 -14.60
C CYS A 527 14.31 8.48 -13.21
N GLY A 528 15.63 8.28 -13.15
CA GLY A 528 16.37 8.08 -11.90
C GLY A 528 16.22 6.69 -11.25
N GLY A 529 15.71 5.70 -11.97
CA GLY A 529 15.59 4.31 -11.50
C GLY A 529 16.82 3.46 -11.83
N ASN A 530 17.20 2.58 -10.89
CA ASN A 530 18.36 1.68 -11.02
C ASN A 530 18.08 0.36 -11.78
N HIS A 531 16.88 0.21 -12.36
CA HIS A 531 16.45 -1.03 -13.00
C HIS A 531 15.96 -0.81 -14.43
N LYS A 532 16.11 -1.83 -15.28
CA LYS A 532 15.45 -1.93 -16.59
C LYS A 532 14.29 -2.92 -16.48
N TYR A 533 13.24 -2.74 -17.26
CA TYR A 533 12.06 -3.61 -17.25
C TYR A 533 11.75 -4.14 -18.64
N ARG A 534 11.36 -5.42 -18.71
CA ARG A 534 11.03 -6.15 -19.94
C ARG A 534 9.68 -6.85 -19.77
N PHE A 535 8.74 -6.62 -20.69
CA PHE A 535 7.49 -7.37 -20.78
C PHE A 535 7.34 -7.96 -22.19
N HIS A 536 7.16 -9.27 -22.30
CA HIS A 536 7.13 -9.97 -23.58
C HIS A 536 6.24 -11.21 -23.53
N LEU A 537 6.00 -11.80 -24.69
CA LEU A 537 5.42 -13.14 -24.82
C LEU A 537 6.55 -14.12 -25.14
N ASP A 538 6.64 -15.22 -24.40
CA ASP A 538 7.63 -16.26 -24.66
C ASP A 538 7.21 -17.16 -25.84
N LYS A 539 8.07 -18.10 -26.22
CA LYS A 539 7.85 -19.05 -27.33
C LYS A 539 6.58 -19.91 -27.21
N ASN A 540 5.97 -20.00 -26.04
CA ASN A 540 4.72 -20.74 -25.79
C ASN A 540 3.49 -19.82 -25.84
N GLY A 541 3.68 -18.50 -25.97
CA GLY A 541 2.62 -17.50 -25.90
C GLY A 541 2.20 -17.13 -24.47
N ASP A 542 2.99 -17.51 -23.46
CA ASP A 542 2.85 -17.07 -22.08
C ASP A 542 3.52 -15.71 -21.89
N ALA A 543 2.92 -14.87 -21.03
CA ALA A 543 3.45 -13.55 -20.75
C ALA A 543 4.57 -13.64 -19.71
N GLU A 544 5.64 -12.88 -19.87
CA GLU A 544 6.74 -12.80 -18.91
C GLU A 544 7.18 -11.34 -18.71
N PHE A 545 7.16 -10.92 -17.44
CA PHE A 545 7.51 -9.61 -16.94
C PHE A 545 8.77 -9.76 -16.06
N VAL A 546 9.84 -9.06 -16.43
CA VAL A 546 11.17 -9.18 -15.82
C VAL A 546 11.70 -7.81 -15.43
N VAL A 547 12.37 -7.74 -14.28
CA VAL A 547 13.24 -6.62 -13.90
C VAL A 547 14.70 -7.06 -13.97
N MET A 548 15.56 -6.18 -14.44
CA MET A 548 17.00 -6.38 -14.57
C MET A 548 17.74 -5.28 -13.83
N ASP A 549 18.67 -5.68 -12.97
CA ASP A 549 19.55 -4.74 -12.26
C ASP A 549 20.60 -4.15 -13.20
N TYR A 550 21.07 -2.94 -12.87
CA TYR A 550 21.94 -2.17 -13.76
C TYR A 550 23.44 -2.54 -13.70
N ASP A 551 23.88 -3.22 -12.64
CA ASP A 551 25.28 -3.40 -12.24
C ASP A 551 26.08 -4.46 -13.04
N ASP A 552 25.65 -4.79 -14.26
CA ASP A 552 26.22 -5.81 -15.15
C ASP A 552 26.30 -7.25 -14.57
N THR A 553 25.73 -7.53 -13.40
CA THR A 553 25.68 -8.89 -12.82
C THR A 553 24.75 -9.85 -13.59
N HIS A 554 23.88 -9.32 -14.46
CA HIS A 554 22.92 -10.06 -15.28
C HIS A 554 21.81 -10.80 -14.51
N HIS A 555 21.50 -10.40 -13.28
CA HIS A 555 20.37 -10.94 -12.53
C HIS A 555 19.04 -10.51 -13.17
N GLU A 556 18.35 -11.47 -13.79
CA GLU A 556 16.98 -11.30 -14.30
C GLU A 556 15.98 -11.81 -13.25
N ASN A 557 15.28 -10.90 -12.60
CA ASN A 557 14.25 -11.22 -11.61
C ASN A 557 12.89 -11.26 -12.30
N ILE A 558 12.32 -12.46 -12.44
CA ILE A 558 10.98 -12.67 -13.02
C ILE A 558 9.93 -12.20 -12.02
N LEU A 559 9.25 -11.10 -12.37
CA LEU A 559 8.22 -10.47 -11.56
C LEU A 559 6.84 -11.12 -11.73
N ALA A 560 6.57 -11.64 -12.93
CA ALA A 560 5.41 -12.46 -13.25
C ALA A 560 5.73 -13.27 -14.52
N LYS A 561 5.32 -14.54 -14.58
CA LYS A 561 5.38 -15.38 -15.79
C LYS A 561 4.17 -16.29 -15.84
N GLY A 562 3.56 -16.50 -17.01
CA GLY A 562 2.57 -17.56 -17.22
C GLY A 562 1.43 -17.20 -18.16
N ARG A 563 0.35 -17.98 -18.11
CA ARG A 563 -0.82 -17.78 -18.96
C ARG A 563 -1.48 -16.45 -18.69
N TRP A 564 -1.70 -15.66 -19.73
CA TRP A 564 -2.31 -14.34 -19.63
C TRP A 564 -3.65 -14.23 -20.36
N PHE A 565 -4.47 -13.29 -19.87
CA PHE A 565 -5.74 -12.85 -20.44
C PHE A 565 -6.01 -11.38 -20.02
N THR A 566 -6.96 -10.73 -20.66
CA THR A 566 -7.28 -9.30 -20.45
C THR A 566 -8.78 -9.07 -20.24
N VAL A 567 -9.13 -8.17 -19.31
CA VAL A 567 -10.52 -7.83 -18.95
C VAL A 567 -10.78 -6.37 -19.31
N GLY A 568 -11.79 -6.14 -20.17
CA GLY A 568 -12.21 -4.83 -20.67
C GLY A 568 -11.06 -3.96 -21.20
N ASN A 569 -10.04 -4.57 -21.82
CA ASN A 569 -8.86 -3.92 -22.40
C ASN A 569 -8.10 -2.91 -21.50
N ILE A 570 -8.31 -2.99 -20.18
CA ILE A 570 -7.62 -2.21 -19.15
C ILE A 570 -7.08 -3.05 -17.99
N GLY A 571 -7.59 -4.27 -17.77
CA GLY A 571 -7.06 -5.21 -16.78
C GLY A 571 -6.23 -6.29 -17.45
N LEU A 572 -4.95 -6.43 -17.08
CA LEU A 572 -4.07 -7.52 -17.52
C LEU A 572 -3.87 -8.49 -16.36
N HIS A 573 -4.14 -9.77 -16.61
CA HIS A 573 -3.98 -10.85 -15.65
C HIS A 573 -2.95 -11.84 -16.18
N ILE A 574 -1.96 -12.21 -15.37
CA ILE A 574 -0.99 -13.29 -15.62
C ILE A 574 -1.17 -14.33 -14.51
N VAL A 575 -1.25 -15.62 -14.87
CA VAL A 575 -1.55 -16.71 -13.95
C VAL A 575 -0.50 -17.81 -14.01
N LEU A 576 -0.01 -18.20 -12.83
CA LEU A 576 0.97 -19.28 -12.63
C LEU A 576 0.61 -20.10 -11.40
N ASN A 577 0.36 -21.40 -11.56
CA ASN A 577 0.10 -22.34 -10.47
C ASN A 577 -0.95 -21.81 -9.45
N GLY A 578 -2.03 -21.21 -9.95
CA GLY A 578 -3.10 -20.61 -9.15
C GLY A 578 -2.82 -19.21 -8.57
N LYS A 579 -1.60 -18.67 -8.72
CA LYS A 579 -1.27 -17.29 -8.34
C LYS A 579 -1.64 -16.33 -9.48
N TYR A 580 -2.27 -15.21 -9.12
CA TYR A 580 -2.67 -14.14 -10.05
C TYR A 580 -1.77 -12.92 -9.87
N PHE A 581 -1.21 -12.43 -10.97
CA PHE A 581 -0.52 -11.14 -11.06
C PHE A 581 -1.40 -10.20 -11.87
N ASN A 582 -1.88 -9.14 -11.24
CA ASN A 582 -2.87 -8.23 -11.81
C ASN A 582 -2.22 -6.86 -12.07
N TYR A 583 -2.53 -6.26 -13.21
CA TYR A 583 -2.11 -4.91 -13.59
C TYR A 583 -3.30 -4.15 -14.19
N LEU A 584 -3.38 -2.84 -13.98
CA LEU A 584 -4.08 -1.99 -14.95
C LEU A 584 -3.10 -1.64 -16.06
N TYR A 585 -3.58 -1.53 -17.29
CA TYR A 585 -2.75 -1.17 -18.44
C TYR A 585 -3.50 -0.36 -19.48
N THR A 586 -2.74 0.30 -20.34
CA THR A 586 -3.19 0.77 -21.66
C THR A 586 -2.17 0.34 -22.71
N ALA A 587 -2.61 0.16 -23.95
CA ALA A 587 -1.72 -0.16 -25.08
C ALA A 587 -2.20 0.62 -26.31
N GLY A 588 -1.28 1.14 -27.11
CA GLY A 588 -1.67 2.05 -28.19
C GLY A 588 -0.50 2.57 -28.98
N GLU A 589 -0.70 3.70 -29.65
CA GLU A 589 0.35 4.40 -30.40
C GLU A 589 0.48 5.83 -29.90
N ARG A 590 1.69 6.20 -29.52
CA ARG A 590 2.03 7.57 -29.12
C ARG A 590 2.34 8.37 -30.37
N THR A 591 1.63 9.48 -30.56
CA THR A 591 1.76 10.35 -31.73
C THR A 591 2.89 11.38 -31.63
N MET A 592 3.46 11.60 -30.44
CA MET A 592 4.50 12.59 -30.16
C MET A 592 5.75 11.97 -29.54
N SER A 593 6.94 12.44 -29.94
CA SER A 593 8.20 12.07 -29.30
C SER A 593 8.54 13.06 -28.19
N TYR A 594 8.93 12.58 -27.01
CA TYR A 594 9.30 13.40 -25.86
C TYR A 594 10.80 13.39 -25.56
N SER A 595 11.48 12.28 -25.86
CA SER A 595 12.93 12.15 -25.74
C SER A 595 13.43 10.97 -26.58
N GLU A 596 14.75 10.80 -26.69
CA GLU A 596 15.36 9.62 -27.30
C GLU A 596 14.97 8.29 -26.61
N TYR A 597 14.59 8.33 -25.33
CA TYR A 597 14.08 7.17 -24.57
C TYR A 597 12.56 7.02 -24.66
N MET A 598 11.85 8.01 -25.21
CA MET A 598 10.39 8.06 -25.33
C MET A 598 9.96 8.57 -26.71
N PRO A 599 10.24 7.80 -27.79
CA PRO A 599 9.82 8.14 -29.14
C PRO A 599 8.29 8.04 -29.33
N ALA A 600 7.83 8.52 -30.49
CA ALA A 600 6.52 8.18 -31.04
C ALA A 600 6.51 6.72 -31.56
N GLY A 601 5.34 6.09 -31.61
CA GLY A 601 5.16 4.70 -32.03
C GLY A 601 4.40 3.84 -30.99
N PRO A 602 4.40 2.51 -31.13
CA PRO A 602 3.64 1.63 -30.25
C PRO A 602 4.14 1.64 -28.80
N ILE A 603 3.20 1.73 -27.86
CA ILE A 603 3.44 1.76 -26.41
C ILE A 603 2.60 0.71 -25.65
N PHE A 604 3.14 0.25 -24.54
CA PHE A 604 2.42 -0.47 -23.49
C PHE A 604 2.69 0.27 -22.19
N CYS A 605 1.64 0.73 -21.52
CA CYS A 605 1.74 1.39 -20.22
C CYS A 605 1.02 0.54 -19.17
N HIS A 606 1.56 0.44 -17.96
CA HIS A 606 0.87 -0.23 -16.86
C HIS A 606 0.91 0.58 -15.57
N ILE A 607 -0.08 0.36 -14.70
CA ILE A 607 -0.05 0.68 -13.27
C ILE A 607 0.16 -0.65 -12.54
N SER A 608 1.21 -0.72 -11.73
CA SER A 608 1.51 -1.92 -10.94
C SER A 608 0.58 -2.05 -9.73
N PHE A 609 0.19 -3.29 -9.42
CA PHE A 609 -0.52 -3.65 -8.19
C PHE A 609 0.32 -4.63 -7.33
N GLN A 610 1.62 -4.73 -7.61
CA GLN A 610 2.57 -5.56 -6.87
C GLN A 610 2.89 -4.97 -5.49
N SER A 611 2.99 -5.82 -4.47
CA SER A 611 3.09 -5.47 -3.04
C SER A 611 4.39 -4.77 -2.59
N TYR A 612 5.11 -4.14 -3.51
CA TYR A 612 6.25 -3.27 -3.25
C TYR A 612 6.16 -1.93 -4.00
N GLU A 613 5.35 -1.87 -5.07
CA GLU A 613 5.26 -0.76 -6.04
C GLU A 613 3.81 -0.47 -6.48
N ARG A 614 2.80 -0.72 -5.63
CA ARG A 614 1.40 -0.41 -6.00
C ARG A 614 1.25 1.05 -6.39
N GLY A 615 0.56 1.28 -7.50
CA GLY A 615 0.35 2.58 -8.12
C GLY A 615 1.58 3.15 -8.86
N ASP A 616 2.75 2.50 -8.82
CA ASP A 616 3.85 2.88 -9.71
C ASP A 616 3.46 2.58 -11.17
N PHE A 617 3.80 3.49 -12.08
CA PHE A 617 3.46 3.35 -13.49
C PHE A 617 4.72 3.24 -14.33
N ARG A 618 4.65 2.48 -15.43
CA ARG A 618 5.77 2.32 -16.37
C ARG A 618 5.29 2.41 -17.80
N ILE A 619 6.11 3.06 -18.61
CA ILE A 619 5.92 3.25 -20.04
C ILE A 619 6.93 2.38 -20.76
N PHE A 620 6.46 1.44 -21.57
CA PHE A 620 7.30 0.58 -22.38
C PHE A 620 7.14 0.91 -23.86
N ASN A 621 8.26 1.05 -24.56
CA ASN A 621 8.27 1.16 -26.02
C ASN A 621 8.36 -0.25 -26.63
N LYS A 622 7.72 -0.49 -27.78
CA LYS A 622 7.92 -1.76 -28.53
C LYS A 622 9.28 -1.78 -29.20
N THR A 623 10.03 -2.87 -29.03
CA THR A 623 11.30 -3.12 -29.73
C THR A 623 11.43 -4.60 -30.12
N VAL A 624 12.31 -4.91 -31.06
CA VAL A 624 12.57 -6.29 -31.53
C VAL A 624 13.06 -7.15 -30.36
N PHE A 625 12.66 -8.43 -30.32
CA PHE A 625 13.20 -9.36 -29.34
C PHE A 625 14.59 -9.86 -29.79
N ASP A 626 15.64 -9.48 -29.05
CA ASP A 626 17.00 -10.04 -29.15
C ASP A 626 17.36 -10.60 -27.76
N ASP A 627 17.79 -11.87 -27.68
CA ASP A 627 18.22 -12.53 -26.44
C ASP A 627 19.38 -11.79 -25.73
N LYS A 628 20.02 -10.85 -26.43
CA LYS A 628 21.08 -9.96 -25.93
C LYS A 628 20.57 -8.61 -25.44
N ILE A 629 19.25 -8.38 -25.33
CA ILE A 629 18.62 -7.21 -24.64
C ILE A 629 18.71 -7.36 -23.10
N LYS A 630 19.93 -7.64 -22.66
CA LYS A 630 20.53 -7.17 -21.41
C LYS A 630 21.03 -5.71 -21.59
N ARG A 631 21.29 -5.32 -22.84
CA ARG A 631 21.52 -3.94 -23.30
C ARG A 631 20.85 -3.71 -24.67
N PRO A 632 20.04 -2.66 -24.87
CA PRO A 632 19.65 -2.24 -26.22
C PRO A 632 20.91 -1.85 -27.04
N ARG A 633 21.06 -2.40 -28.24
CA ARG A 633 21.99 -1.87 -29.25
C ARG A 633 21.21 -0.88 -30.12
N GLY A 634 21.70 0.35 -30.24
CA GLY A 634 21.03 1.40 -31.01
C GLY A 634 21.68 2.78 -30.87
N PHE A 635 22.12 3.16 -29.67
CA PHE A 635 22.83 4.43 -29.45
C PHE A 635 24.32 4.36 -29.82
N ASN A 636 24.58 4.10 -31.10
CA ASN A 636 25.69 4.66 -31.90
C ASN A 636 25.65 4.14 -33.35
N GLY A 637 24.90 4.81 -34.23
CA GLY A 637 25.43 5.18 -35.55
C GLY A 637 25.23 4.28 -36.78
N GLU A 638 24.65 3.08 -36.70
CA GLU A 638 24.42 2.22 -37.88
C GLU A 638 22.95 1.77 -38.03
N ASN A 639 22.57 1.40 -39.26
CA ASN A 639 21.20 1.52 -39.77
C ASN A 639 20.13 0.63 -39.10
N PRO A 640 18.87 1.11 -39.00
CA PRO A 640 17.74 0.30 -38.53
C PRO A 640 17.35 -0.76 -39.57
N VAL A 641 17.16 -2.01 -39.11
CA VAL A 641 16.65 -3.10 -39.96
C VAL A 641 15.12 -3.05 -39.99
N TYR A 642 14.58 -2.16 -40.82
CA TYR A 642 13.21 -2.25 -41.34
C TYR A 642 13.31 -2.49 -42.86
N GLU A 643 13.26 -3.75 -43.28
CA GLU A 643 12.87 -4.09 -44.65
C GLU A 643 11.38 -4.46 -44.68
N ALA A 644 10.64 -3.87 -45.61
CA ALA A 644 9.19 -3.99 -45.66
C ALA A 644 8.76 -5.30 -46.35
N GLY A 645 8.28 -6.27 -45.56
CA GLY A 645 7.56 -7.43 -46.07
C GLY A 645 6.15 -7.05 -46.51
N GLU A 646 5.82 -7.32 -47.77
CA GLU A 646 4.61 -6.82 -48.45
C GLU A 646 3.29 -7.22 -47.76
N TYR A 647 2.40 -6.23 -47.56
CA TYR A 647 0.96 -6.46 -47.39
C TYR A 647 0.19 -5.52 -48.33
N GLN A 648 -0.36 -6.09 -49.40
CA GLN A 648 -1.25 -5.38 -50.34
C GLN A 648 -2.67 -5.34 -49.76
N TRP A 649 -3.31 -4.16 -49.78
CA TRP A 649 -4.73 -4.02 -49.43
C TRP A 649 -5.62 -4.44 -50.61
N GLY A 650 -6.68 -5.21 -50.32
CA GLY A 650 -7.71 -5.59 -51.28
C GLY A 650 -9.04 -4.90 -51.00
N SER A 651 -9.38 -3.91 -51.84
CA SER A 651 -10.67 -3.21 -52.00
C SER A 651 -11.43 -2.83 -50.72
#